data_AF-A0A644T5L1-F1
#
_entry.id   AF-A0A644T5L1-F1
#
_cell.length_a   1.000
_cell.length_b   1.000
_cell.length_c   1.000
_cell.angle_alpha   90.00
_cell.angle_beta   90.00
_cell.angle_gamma   90.00
#
_symmetry.space_group_name_H-M   'P 1'
#
loop_
_entity.id
_entity.type
_entity.pdbx_description
1 polymer ?
#
loop_
_entity_poly.entity_id
_entity_poly.type
_entity_poly.pdbx_seq_one_letter_code
_entity_poly.pdbx_strand_id
1 'polypeptide(L)'
;MYLKSVSMQGFKSFAKKINIDLTAPVTGVVGPNGSGKSNVAEAIRFVLGEQSMKGLRSKSGSDLIFKGSSKLSPLSRASVSMYLDNSSKKIDEKIINSNTESSSALSNFITLDEIILTREIYSDGTSEYLINDTKVRLKDVQELLAMANISAAGHTIVNQGEADRILLSNNFERREMIEDALGLRIYQMRIKEGERKLEKVKIHLNQIAGMRRENLPHLNYLKKQVKELEKREEEIGFIDEMLKVYLYKENIEIERKKKEIPQNGVGGQIDALETELHTLVDAKRETERRLSEEQNDNENLNLVSNELKHIEEELKRFSEERENVYKEIVNLELEIKFLERKQEEIKNQKNISEVVEDIKNYFINREEFHAFEGNRNILWQNIFELYNSQNYSELNSELQKANSEEKDFFIKLKNETQVEEFPNSPIQNFSNEIKNLEDKLFEKKNSLEILDTRKNEISTRREEKVKELNNLEKEANENTYKLDNKILQFKLDLEKLYSQKENIRMKEESLNTQEQNFETLIQEMSSLIGNKVFDYKNFNENNIPPEEKELFDLSQIDLGRKLERSRIRIEESGVINAKDILDEYNHLSERDSFLAGEIEDLENSQNNLEALIKELKDTLLSDFNIGLQKINANFNNYFNEIFPGGKASLSLEKISKPIVEGINLEEAEEVKEPGIEISINLPEKKIKDLQMLSGGERALSSIALIFAMSSINHPPFMVLDETDAALDESNARKYGKMVRRLAEKSKLLVITHNRETMNQCDVLYGVTIGSEGSSKLLSIKFDQATEYAK
;
A
#
# COMPACT_ATOMS: atom_id res chain seq x y z
N MET A 1 12.03 71.32 13.15
CA MET A 1 11.86 70.96 14.56
C MET A 1 12.97 71.63 15.35
N TYR A 2 12.71 72.19 16.54
CA TYR A 2 13.74 72.83 17.39
C TYR A 2 13.48 72.53 18.88
N LEU A 3 14.54 72.50 19.69
CA LEU A 3 14.40 72.36 21.14
C LEU A 3 13.97 73.68 21.78
N LYS A 4 12.78 73.72 22.39
CA LYS A 4 12.26 74.91 23.09
C LYS A 4 12.81 75.00 24.51
N SER A 5 12.65 73.92 25.27
CA SER A 5 13.06 73.88 26.67
C SER A 5 13.32 72.46 27.16
N VAL A 6 14.08 72.38 28.26
CA VAL A 6 14.35 71.14 28.98
C VAL A 6 13.94 71.36 30.43
N SER A 7 13.04 70.52 30.93
CA SER A 7 12.58 70.50 32.31
C SER A 7 13.16 69.27 33.00
N MET A 8 13.72 69.41 34.19
CA MET A 8 14.15 68.27 35.00
C MET A 8 13.78 68.44 36.47
N GLN A 9 13.41 67.35 37.11
CA GLN A 9 13.03 67.30 38.51
C GLN A 9 13.55 66.01 39.15
N GLY A 10 14.16 66.15 40.32
CA GLY A 10 14.74 65.04 41.07
C GLY A 10 15.91 64.35 40.38
N PHE A 11 16.48 64.95 39.34
CA PHE A 11 17.58 64.38 38.56
C PHE A 11 18.93 64.80 39.13
N LYS A 12 19.73 63.83 39.58
CA LYS A 12 21.06 64.00 40.17
C LYS A 12 21.16 65.09 41.24
N SER A 13 21.66 66.28 40.90
CA SER A 13 21.83 67.40 41.84
C SER A 13 20.62 68.35 41.90
N PHE A 14 19.64 68.18 41.00
CA PHE A 14 18.47 69.03 40.88
C PHE A 14 17.26 68.43 41.62
N ALA A 15 17.11 68.79 42.91
CA ALA A 15 15.99 68.31 43.74
C ALA A 15 14.63 68.92 43.33
N LYS A 16 14.60 70.23 43.08
CA LYS A 16 13.41 70.98 42.68
C LYS A 16 13.29 70.99 41.15
N LYS A 17 12.07 71.16 40.63
CA LYS A 17 11.84 71.30 39.19
C LYS A 17 12.56 72.54 38.67
N ILE A 18 13.37 72.36 37.64
CA ILE A 18 14.07 73.43 36.92
C ILE A 18 13.73 73.36 35.43
N ASN A 19 13.65 74.51 34.79
CA ASN A 19 13.42 74.65 33.35
C ASN A 19 14.54 75.49 32.74
N ILE A 20 15.10 75.03 31.63
CA ILE A 20 16.08 75.75 30.82
C ILE A 20 15.45 76.01 29.46
N ASP A 21 15.28 77.29 29.11
CA ASP A 21 14.74 77.68 27.81
C ASP A 21 15.90 77.86 26.81
N LEU A 22 15.78 77.19 25.65
CA LEU A 22 16.76 77.18 24.56
C LEU A 22 16.26 77.99 23.34
N THR A 23 15.49 79.05 23.58
CA THR A 23 14.96 79.90 22.51
C THR A 23 16.07 80.67 21.77
N ALA A 24 17.17 80.98 22.46
CA ALA A 24 18.30 81.70 21.88
C ALA A 24 19.20 80.78 21.01
N PRO A 25 19.84 81.30 19.94
CA PRO A 25 20.76 80.53 19.09
C PRO A 25 21.88 79.81 19.87
N VAL A 26 22.54 80.51 20.79
CA VAL A 26 23.56 79.95 21.69
C VAL A 26 23.18 80.21 23.14
N THR A 27 22.91 79.13 23.87
CA THR A 27 22.62 79.13 25.30
C THR A 27 23.81 78.57 26.06
N GLY A 28 24.43 79.37 26.91
CA GLY A 28 25.55 78.94 27.75
C GLY A 28 25.10 78.47 29.13
N VAL A 29 25.72 77.43 29.67
CA VAL A 29 25.53 76.97 31.05
C VAL A 29 26.86 77.08 31.77
N VAL A 30 26.91 77.91 32.81
CA VAL A 30 28.15 78.31 33.50
C VAL A 30 28.01 78.14 35.01
N GLY A 31 29.12 78.18 35.75
CA GLY A 31 29.10 78.00 37.21
C GLY A 31 30.38 77.33 37.74
N PRO A 32 30.57 77.27 39.06
CA PRO A 32 31.74 76.66 39.67
C PRO A 32 31.78 75.13 39.49
N ASN A 33 32.96 74.52 39.66
CA ASN A 33 33.10 73.08 39.57
C ASN A 33 32.29 72.37 40.67
N GLY A 34 31.64 71.27 40.32
CA GLY A 34 30.74 70.54 41.23
C GLY A 34 29.34 71.13 41.39
N SER A 35 29.00 72.24 40.72
CA SER A 35 27.65 72.83 40.82
C SER A 35 26.55 72.05 40.08
N GLY A 36 26.91 71.05 39.28
CA GLY A 36 25.98 70.23 38.52
C GLY A 36 25.72 70.71 37.09
N LYS A 37 26.59 71.55 36.51
CA LYS A 37 26.46 72.03 35.11
C LYS A 37 26.32 70.87 34.12
N SER A 38 27.24 69.92 34.17
CA SER A 38 27.26 68.79 33.25
C SER A 38 26.13 67.77 33.50
N ASN A 39 25.42 67.86 34.64
CA ASN A 39 24.18 67.09 34.86
C ASN A 39 23.06 67.56 33.91
N VAL A 40 23.14 68.78 33.36
CA VAL A 40 22.19 69.26 32.34
C VAL A 40 22.35 68.48 31.03
N ALA A 41 23.58 68.31 30.54
CA ALA A 41 23.85 67.52 29.34
C ALA A 41 23.42 66.05 29.52
N GLU A 42 23.67 65.49 30.70
CA GLU A 42 23.24 64.13 31.05
C GLU A 42 21.72 63.98 31.12
N ALA A 43 21.00 64.98 31.61
CA ALA A 43 19.53 64.96 31.63
C ALA A 43 18.97 64.89 30.20
N ILE A 44 19.54 65.67 29.28
CA ILE A 44 19.17 65.64 27.86
C ILE A 44 19.51 64.26 27.25
N ARG A 45 20.71 63.73 27.51
CA ARG A 45 21.10 62.39 27.06
C ARG A 45 20.19 61.29 27.62
N PHE A 46 19.78 61.42 28.88
CA PHE A 46 18.87 60.50 29.55
C PHE A 46 17.50 60.47 28.85
N VAL A 47 16.87 61.62 28.60
CA VAL A 47 15.55 61.68 27.94
C VAL A 47 15.59 61.21 26.48
N LEU A 48 16.74 61.36 25.79
CA LEU A 48 16.95 60.82 24.45
C LEU A 48 17.12 59.29 24.40
N GLY A 49 17.06 58.60 25.55
CA GLY A 49 17.04 57.15 25.61
C GLY A 49 18.41 56.48 25.71
N GLU A 50 19.44 57.19 26.20
CA GLU A 50 20.72 56.58 26.54
C GLU A 50 20.53 55.43 27.54
N GLN A 51 21.06 54.26 27.20
CA GLN A 51 21.00 53.06 28.04
C GLN A 51 22.31 52.82 28.80
N SER A 52 23.43 53.35 28.30
CA SER A 52 24.73 53.18 28.93
C SER A 52 24.84 54.04 30.19
N MET A 53 24.87 53.38 31.36
CA MET A 53 25.08 54.07 32.64
C MET A 53 26.44 54.77 32.70
N LYS A 54 27.45 54.22 32.02
CA LYS A 54 28.76 54.86 31.83
C LYS A 54 28.63 56.19 31.09
N GLY A 55 27.81 56.24 30.04
CA GLY A 55 27.52 57.46 29.27
C GLY A 55 26.76 58.53 30.08
N LEU A 56 26.02 58.12 31.11
CA LEU A 56 25.36 59.02 32.08
C LEU A 56 26.21 59.28 33.33
N ARG A 57 27.52 58.96 33.32
CA ARG A 57 28.47 59.05 34.45
C ARG A 57 27.87 58.54 35.77
N SER A 58 27.23 57.38 35.72
CA SER A 58 26.52 56.75 36.84
C SER A 58 26.82 55.26 36.90
N LYS A 59 26.69 54.63 38.07
CA LYS A 59 26.90 53.18 38.22
C LYS A 59 25.58 52.41 38.11
N SER A 60 24.50 53.02 38.58
CA SER A 60 23.15 52.44 38.63
C SER A 60 22.10 53.49 38.24
N GLY A 61 20.91 53.02 37.82
CA GLY A 61 19.78 53.90 37.51
C GLY A 61 19.34 54.75 38.72
N SER A 62 19.41 54.20 39.93
CA SER A 62 19.13 54.94 41.17
C SER A 62 20.09 56.10 41.43
N ASP A 63 21.30 56.09 40.84
CA ASP A 63 22.25 57.21 40.97
C ASP A 63 21.81 58.45 40.17
N LEU A 64 20.87 58.28 39.24
CA LEU A 64 20.27 59.39 38.49
C LEU A 64 19.22 60.14 39.31
N ILE A 65 18.78 59.57 40.44
CA ILE A 65 17.80 60.17 41.34
C ILE A 65 18.52 60.98 42.43
N PHE A 66 17.96 62.13 42.77
CA PHE A 66 18.48 63.00 43.83
C PHE A 66 18.55 62.25 45.16
N LYS A 67 19.78 62.05 45.66
CA LYS A 67 20.08 61.26 46.86
C LYS A 67 19.86 61.98 48.19
N GLY A 68 19.33 63.20 48.16
CA GLY A 68 19.22 64.03 49.36
C GLY A 68 20.44 64.91 49.59
N SER A 69 20.30 65.86 50.50
CA SER A 69 21.36 66.73 51.00
C SER A 69 21.23 66.88 52.52
N SER A 70 22.08 67.70 53.14
CA SER A 70 21.97 68.00 54.58
C SER A 70 20.63 68.63 54.98
N LYS A 71 19.86 69.19 54.04
CA LYS A 71 18.57 69.86 54.31
C LYS A 71 17.39 69.29 53.52
N LEU A 72 17.61 68.44 52.52
CA LEU A 72 16.56 67.87 51.67
C LEU A 72 16.60 66.34 51.71
N SER A 73 15.43 65.72 51.86
CA SER A 73 15.30 64.26 51.81
C SER A 73 15.63 63.71 50.42
N PRO A 74 16.12 62.45 50.33
CA PRO A 74 16.21 61.74 49.05
C PRO A 74 14.84 61.65 48.37
N LEU A 75 14.83 61.69 47.04
CA LEU A 75 13.60 61.49 46.25
C LEU A 75 13.50 60.04 45.76
N SER A 76 12.29 59.60 45.43
CA SER A 76 12.01 58.26 44.90
C SER A 76 11.91 58.21 43.37
N ARG A 77 11.94 59.36 42.70
CA ARG A 77 11.77 59.49 41.25
C ARG A 77 12.58 60.65 40.71
N ALA A 78 13.12 60.47 39.51
CA ALA A 78 13.61 61.55 38.65
C ALA A 78 12.82 61.57 37.35
N SER A 79 12.52 62.77 36.84
CA SER A 79 11.88 62.95 35.53
C SER A 79 12.56 64.06 34.76
N VAL A 80 12.81 63.81 33.48
CA VAL A 80 13.32 64.80 32.53
C VAL A 80 12.38 64.86 31.34
N SER A 81 11.97 66.07 30.97
CA SER A 81 11.08 66.34 29.85
C SER A 81 11.75 67.31 28.87
N MET A 82 11.69 66.99 27.59
CA MET A 82 12.22 67.78 26.49
C MET A 82 11.07 68.26 25.61
N TYR A 83 10.95 69.57 25.45
CA TYR A 83 9.87 70.21 24.68
C TYR A 83 10.40 70.60 23.31
N LEU A 84 9.85 69.98 22.26
CA LEU A 84 10.30 70.13 20.89
C LEU A 84 9.22 70.83 20.08
N ASP A 85 9.59 71.94 19.45
CA ASP A 85 8.76 72.61 18.44
C ASP A 85 8.75 71.77 17.16
N ASN A 86 7.58 71.32 16.72
CA ASN A 86 7.37 70.57 15.49
C ASN A 86 6.50 71.33 14.46
N SER A 87 6.22 72.61 14.65
CA SER A 87 5.42 73.45 13.73
C SER A 87 5.89 73.42 12.26
N SER A 88 7.19 73.20 12.04
CA SER A 88 7.78 73.09 10.70
C SER A 88 7.38 71.84 9.91
N LYS A 89 6.80 70.82 10.57
CA LYS A 89 6.36 69.53 9.99
C LYS A 89 7.36 68.81 9.07
N LYS A 90 8.65 69.10 9.19
CA LYS A 90 9.73 68.48 8.40
C LYS A 90 9.83 66.95 8.56
N ILE A 91 9.21 66.40 9.61
CA ILE A 91 9.13 64.95 9.84
C ILE A 91 8.08 64.31 8.91
N ASP A 92 6.98 65.01 8.60
CA ASP A 92 5.87 64.50 7.78
C ASP A 92 6.31 64.19 6.32
N GLU A 93 7.16 65.03 5.72
CA GLU A 93 7.63 64.86 4.33
C GLU A 93 8.52 63.62 4.12
N LYS A 94 9.24 63.16 5.16
CA LYS A 94 10.10 61.96 5.08
C LYS A 94 9.33 60.66 5.30
N ILE A 95 8.16 60.71 5.93
CA ILE A 95 7.32 59.55 6.27
C ILE A 95 6.37 59.20 5.12
N ILE A 96 5.78 60.21 4.48
CA ILE A 96 4.77 60.03 3.42
C ILE A 96 5.36 59.35 2.17
N ASN A 97 6.64 59.55 1.89
CA ASN A 97 7.31 58.97 0.71
C ASN A 97 7.81 57.53 0.92
N SER A 98 7.66 56.96 2.12
CA SER A 98 7.93 55.55 2.35
C SER A 98 6.61 54.82 2.58
N ASN A 99 6.11 54.13 1.56
CA ASN A 99 4.89 53.29 1.55
C ASN A 99 5.00 52.10 2.52
N THR A 100 5.30 52.35 3.78
CA THR A 100 5.50 51.35 4.82
C THR A 100 4.90 51.89 6.09
N GLU A 101 3.99 51.12 6.67
CA GLU A 101 3.34 51.37 7.96
C GLU A 101 4.37 51.83 8.99
N SER A 102 4.44 53.15 9.23
CA SER A 102 5.06 53.65 10.44
C SER A 102 4.20 53.15 11.60
N SER A 103 4.83 52.69 12.67
CA SER A 103 4.18 52.21 13.88
C SER A 103 2.94 53.07 14.17
N SER A 104 1.72 52.51 14.10
CA SER A 104 0.47 53.30 14.14
C SER A 104 0.40 54.27 15.34
N ALA A 105 1.11 53.93 16.41
CA ALA A 105 1.31 54.75 17.60
C ALA A 105 1.96 56.12 17.32
N LEU A 106 2.96 56.24 16.43
CA LEU A 106 3.71 57.47 16.19
C LEU A 106 2.99 58.46 15.26
N SER A 107 2.15 57.95 14.36
CA SER A 107 1.39 58.77 13.41
C SER A 107 0.53 59.85 14.08
N ASN A 108 -0.01 59.55 15.26
CA ASN A 108 -0.84 60.46 16.03
C ASN A 108 -0.05 61.60 16.71
N PHE A 109 1.24 61.39 16.99
CA PHE A 109 2.06 62.38 17.70
C PHE A 109 2.79 63.33 16.75
N ILE A 110 3.16 62.86 15.57
CA ILE A 110 3.97 63.62 14.60
C ILE A 110 3.16 64.76 13.96
N THR A 111 1.83 64.63 13.91
CA THR A 111 0.94 65.67 13.39
C THR A 111 0.82 66.91 14.30
N LEU A 112 1.26 66.80 15.56
CA LEU A 112 1.18 67.86 16.56
C LEU A 112 2.30 68.89 16.35
N ASP A 113 1.98 70.15 16.64
CA ASP A 113 2.94 71.27 16.55
C ASP A 113 3.98 71.27 17.68
N GLU A 114 3.74 70.50 18.74
CA GLU A 114 4.65 70.35 19.88
C GLU A 114 4.72 68.88 20.34
N ILE A 115 5.95 68.41 20.52
CA ILE A 115 6.26 67.05 20.97
C ILE A 115 7.03 67.15 22.28
N ILE A 116 6.52 66.48 23.32
CA ILE A 116 7.08 66.43 24.66
C ILE A 116 7.59 65.01 24.88
N LEU A 117 8.91 64.85 24.91
CA LEU A 117 9.55 63.60 25.28
C LEU A 117 9.86 63.63 26.76
N THR A 118 9.30 62.69 27.52
CA THR A 118 9.58 62.57 28.96
C THR A 118 10.14 61.19 29.25
N ARG A 119 11.21 61.15 30.05
CA ARG A 119 11.73 59.92 30.63
C ARG A 119 11.69 60.04 32.14
N GLU A 120 11.15 59.01 32.76
CA GLU A 120 11.07 58.88 34.21
C GLU A 120 11.89 57.67 34.65
N ILE A 121 12.49 57.78 35.84
CA ILE A 121 13.15 56.66 36.51
C ILE A 121 12.75 56.65 37.97
N TYR A 122 12.41 55.46 38.45
CA TYR A 122 11.94 55.20 39.80
C TYR A 122 13.02 54.51 40.63
N SER A 123 12.89 54.55 41.95
CA SER A 123 13.86 53.97 42.89
C SER A 123 14.07 52.46 42.73
N ASP A 124 13.11 51.75 42.16
CA ASP A 124 13.20 50.33 41.80
C ASP A 124 14.02 50.06 40.53
N GLY A 125 14.49 51.12 39.86
CA GLY A 125 15.26 51.05 38.62
C GLY A 125 14.38 50.96 37.36
N THR A 126 13.06 50.93 37.49
CA THR A 126 12.15 50.97 36.34
C THR A 126 12.25 52.34 35.66
N SER A 127 12.29 52.32 34.32
CA SER A 127 12.32 53.55 33.52
C SER A 127 11.15 53.56 32.54
N GLU A 128 10.41 54.65 32.55
CA GLU A 128 9.25 54.86 31.69
C GLU A 128 9.52 55.96 30.67
N TYR A 129 9.06 55.74 29.44
CA TYR A 129 9.14 56.71 28.35
C TYR A 129 7.73 57.17 28.02
N LEU A 130 7.57 58.50 27.90
CA LEU A 130 6.31 59.12 27.56
C LEU A 130 6.49 60.09 26.39
N ILE A 131 5.53 60.08 25.47
CA ILE A 131 5.37 61.09 24.42
C ILE A 131 4.02 61.75 24.67
N ASN A 132 4.01 63.07 24.93
CA ASN A 132 2.79 63.82 25.26
C ASN A 132 1.92 63.09 26.31
N ASP A 133 2.56 62.72 27.43
CA ASP A 133 1.97 61.98 28.56
C ASP A 133 1.44 60.57 28.26
N THR A 134 1.64 60.05 27.05
CA THR A 134 1.29 58.68 26.69
C THR A 134 2.51 57.77 26.82
N LYS A 135 2.38 56.64 27.53
CA LYS A 135 3.46 55.66 27.68
C LYS A 135 3.79 54.98 26.34
N VAL A 136 5.07 54.96 25.98
CA VAL A 136 5.57 54.36 24.72
C VAL A 136 6.78 53.47 24.98
N ARG A 137 7.17 52.67 23.98
CA ARG A 137 8.39 51.86 24.06
C ARG A 137 9.59 52.71 23.69
N LEU A 138 10.78 52.33 24.20
CA LEU A 138 12.03 52.98 23.79
C LEU A 138 12.26 52.92 22.27
N LYS A 139 11.83 51.82 21.61
CA LYS A 139 11.90 51.71 20.15
C LYS A 139 11.17 52.86 19.45
N ASP A 140 9.99 53.23 19.94
CA ASP A 140 9.16 54.28 19.36
C ASP A 140 9.83 55.66 19.54
N VAL A 141 10.42 55.90 20.72
CA VAL A 141 11.23 57.11 20.99
C VAL A 141 12.45 57.16 20.05
N GLN A 142 13.17 56.04 19.89
CA GLN A 142 14.34 55.97 19.01
C GLN A 142 13.98 56.18 17.54
N GLU A 143 12.84 55.64 17.08
CA GLU A 143 12.33 55.85 15.72
C GLU A 143 11.99 57.32 15.49
N LEU A 144 11.26 57.96 16.40
CA LEU A 144 10.94 59.38 16.33
C LEU A 144 12.19 60.27 16.33
N LEU A 145 13.17 59.96 17.17
CA LEU A 145 14.44 60.68 17.23
C LEU A 145 15.25 60.51 15.94
N ALA A 146 15.31 59.29 15.38
CA ALA A 146 15.95 59.04 14.09
C ALA A 146 15.29 59.83 12.96
N MET A 147 13.96 59.93 12.94
CA MET A 147 13.22 60.76 11.97
C MET A 147 13.54 62.26 12.12
N ALA A 148 13.71 62.72 13.35
CA ALA A 148 14.11 64.09 13.67
C ALA A 148 15.61 64.37 13.47
N ASN A 149 16.40 63.37 13.06
CA ASN A 149 17.87 63.40 13.02
C ASN A 149 18.50 63.77 14.37
N ILE A 150 17.90 63.33 15.47
CA ILE A 150 18.41 63.51 16.83
C ILE A 150 18.97 62.16 17.28
N SER A 151 20.21 62.13 17.76
CA SER A 151 20.83 60.90 18.24
C SER A 151 21.42 61.07 19.63
N ALA A 152 21.08 60.15 20.54
CA ALA A 152 21.66 60.10 21.89
C ALA A 152 23.13 59.64 21.88
N ALA A 153 23.48 58.76 20.94
CA ALA A 153 24.81 58.15 20.81
C ALA A 153 25.70 58.84 19.76
N GLY A 154 25.10 59.69 18.91
CA GLY A 154 25.73 60.36 17.78
C GLY A 154 26.38 61.71 18.11
N HIS A 155 26.43 62.59 17.12
CA HIS A 155 27.15 63.86 17.12
C HIS A 155 26.37 65.03 17.77
N THR A 156 25.13 64.79 18.23
CA THR A 156 24.26 65.82 18.82
C THR A 156 24.71 66.24 20.23
N ILE A 157 25.33 65.34 20.99
CA ILE A 157 25.84 65.62 22.34
C ILE A 157 27.31 65.24 22.41
N VAL A 158 28.17 66.24 22.63
CA VAL A 158 29.60 66.04 22.82
C VAL A 158 29.91 66.25 24.29
N ASN A 159 30.17 65.16 25.03
CA ASN A 159 30.51 65.27 26.45
C ASN A 159 31.98 65.67 26.66
N GLN A 160 32.27 66.05 27.90
CA GLN A 160 33.64 66.25 28.37
C GLN A 160 34.50 64.99 28.13
N GLY A 161 35.63 65.15 27.45
CA GLY A 161 36.55 64.06 27.11
C GLY A 161 36.09 63.17 25.94
N GLU A 162 34.86 63.34 25.44
CA GLU A 162 34.36 62.67 24.24
C GLU A 162 34.59 63.49 22.97
N ALA A 163 35.11 64.72 23.09
CA ALA A 163 35.46 65.56 21.95
C ALA A 163 36.39 64.83 20.95
N ASP A 164 37.35 64.04 21.45
CA ASP A 164 38.31 63.29 20.63
C ASP A 164 37.77 61.93 20.12
N ARG A 165 36.57 61.52 20.53
CA ARG A 165 36.05 60.15 20.35
C ARG A 165 35.99 59.75 18.89
N ILE A 166 35.50 60.62 18.02
CA ILE A 166 35.32 60.32 16.60
C ILE A 166 36.65 60.02 15.89
N LEU A 167 37.76 60.63 16.31
CA LEU A 167 39.08 60.31 15.77
C LEU A 167 39.65 59.01 16.33
N LEU A 168 39.34 58.66 17.57
CA LEU A 168 39.88 57.47 18.25
C LEU A 168 39.04 56.19 18.06
N SER A 169 37.78 56.33 17.65
CA SER A 169 36.91 55.20 17.31
C SER A 169 37.47 54.36 16.16
N ASN A 170 37.12 53.08 16.14
CA ASN A 170 37.52 52.19 15.03
C ASN A 170 36.83 52.59 13.72
N ASN A 171 37.31 52.07 12.58
CA ASN A 171 36.81 52.46 11.25
C ASN A 171 35.31 52.19 11.08
N PHE A 172 34.77 51.13 11.68
CA PHE A 172 33.36 50.77 11.61
C PHE A 172 32.48 51.71 12.47
N GLU A 173 32.90 52.00 13.70
CA GLU A 173 32.24 52.97 14.58
C GLU A 173 32.19 54.36 13.94
N ARG A 174 33.28 54.79 13.28
CA ARG A 174 33.30 56.06 12.54
C ARG A 174 32.26 56.08 11.42
N ARG A 175 32.08 54.95 10.74
CA ARG A 175 31.04 54.80 9.72
C ARG A 175 29.65 54.95 10.33
N GLU A 176 29.35 54.24 11.41
CA GLU A 176 28.04 54.36 12.07
C GLU A 176 27.77 55.81 12.51
N MET A 177 28.77 56.50 13.07
CA MET A 177 28.66 57.92 13.45
C MET A 177 28.38 58.83 12.24
N ILE A 178 28.97 58.54 11.08
CA ILE A 178 28.78 59.32 9.85
C ILE A 178 27.42 59.01 9.21
N GLU A 179 27.00 57.75 9.14
CA GLU A 179 25.67 57.36 8.66
C GLU A 179 24.56 57.99 9.52
N ASP A 180 24.74 57.99 10.84
CA ASP A 180 23.82 58.65 11.77
C ASP A 180 23.78 60.17 11.53
N ALA A 181 24.94 60.80 11.30
CA ALA A 181 24.99 62.22 10.95
C ALA A 181 24.35 62.56 9.61
N LEU A 182 24.39 61.65 8.64
CA LEU A 182 23.69 61.81 7.36
C LEU A 182 22.18 61.56 7.47
N GLY A 183 21.69 61.13 8.64
CA GLY A 183 20.27 60.78 8.84
C GLY A 183 19.90 59.43 8.24
N LEU A 184 20.88 58.56 8.00
CA LEU A 184 20.67 57.25 7.38
C LEU A 184 20.29 56.16 8.39
N ARG A 185 20.27 56.50 9.68
CA ARG A 185 19.90 55.62 10.79
C ARG A 185 18.53 54.96 10.61
N ILE A 186 17.57 55.70 10.05
CA ILE A 186 16.21 55.19 9.78
C ILE A 186 16.22 54.02 8.78
N TYR A 187 17.04 54.11 7.73
CA TYR A 187 17.20 53.03 6.74
C TYR A 187 17.79 51.78 7.40
N GLN A 188 18.81 51.94 8.23
CA GLN A 188 19.41 50.82 8.97
C GLN A 188 18.42 50.12 9.90
N MET A 189 17.62 50.90 10.65
CA MET A 189 16.58 50.36 11.52
C MET A 189 15.54 49.58 10.72
N ARG A 190 15.12 50.10 9.56
CA ARG A 190 14.15 49.45 8.68
C ARG A 190 14.69 48.19 8.02
N ILE A 191 15.94 48.22 7.55
CA ILE A 191 16.63 47.04 7.01
C ILE A 191 16.68 45.93 8.06
N LYS A 192 17.13 46.24 9.28
CA LYS A 192 17.22 45.27 10.37
C LYS A 192 15.84 44.73 10.80
N GLU A 193 14.80 45.55 10.73
CA GLU A 193 13.43 45.11 10.97
C GLU A 193 12.92 44.19 9.85
N GLY A 194 13.20 44.54 8.59
CA GLY A 194 12.89 43.72 7.43
C GLY A 194 13.57 42.36 7.52
N GLU A 195 14.87 42.32 7.83
CA GLU A 195 15.63 41.08 7.99
C GLU A 195 15.04 40.18 9.10
N ARG A 196 14.63 40.76 10.23
CA ARG A 196 13.94 40.02 11.29
C ARG A 196 12.57 39.48 10.88
N LYS A 197 11.80 40.26 10.11
CA LYS A 197 10.50 39.80 9.57
C LYS A 197 10.72 38.68 8.56
N LEU A 198 11.74 38.80 7.72
CA LEU A 198 12.12 37.81 6.71
C LEU A 198 12.50 36.48 7.34
N GLU A 199 13.30 36.51 8.41
CA GLU A 199 13.67 35.33 9.18
C GLU A 199 12.43 34.61 9.75
N LYS A 200 11.47 35.35 10.31
CA LYS A 200 10.21 34.79 10.80
C LYS A 200 9.38 34.14 9.68
N VAL A 201 9.25 34.82 8.53
CA VAL A 201 8.55 34.29 7.36
C VAL A 201 9.21 32.98 6.88
N LYS A 202 10.54 32.94 6.80
CA LYS A 202 11.30 31.73 6.43
C LYS A 202 11.05 30.56 7.39
N ILE A 203 11.02 30.84 8.70
CA ILE A 203 10.71 29.82 9.71
C ILE A 203 9.29 29.30 9.55
N HIS A 204 8.30 30.19 9.37
CA HIS A 204 6.89 29.79 9.18
C HIS A 204 6.68 28.99 7.90
N LEU A 205 7.29 29.41 6.79
CA LEU A 205 7.23 28.69 5.51
C LEU A 205 7.76 27.27 5.68
N ASN A 206 8.92 27.11 6.32
CA ASN A 206 9.48 25.78 6.58
C ASN A 206 8.57 24.90 7.45
N GLN A 207 7.89 25.48 8.44
CA GLN A 207 6.92 24.75 9.28
C GLN A 207 5.71 24.27 8.48
N ILE A 208 5.10 25.15 7.68
CA ILE A 208 3.91 24.84 6.87
C ILE A 208 4.27 23.83 5.76
N ALA A 209 5.40 24.03 5.07
CA ALA A 209 5.91 23.08 4.09
C ALA A 209 6.28 21.72 4.73
N GLY A 210 6.68 21.71 6.00
CA GLY A 210 6.87 20.50 6.80
C GLY A 210 5.55 19.76 7.04
N MET A 211 4.53 20.46 7.57
CA MET A 211 3.19 19.89 7.80
C MET A 211 2.58 19.33 6.52
N ARG A 212 2.75 20.03 5.40
CA ARG A 212 2.25 19.56 4.11
C ARG A 212 2.95 18.28 3.65
N ARG A 213 4.28 18.19 3.81
CA ARG A 213 5.05 16.96 3.50
C ARG A 213 4.66 15.79 4.38
N GLU A 214 4.34 16.03 5.64
CA GLU A 214 3.89 15.00 6.59
C GLU A 214 2.50 14.45 6.23
N ASN A 215 1.60 15.31 5.76
CA ASN A 215 0.24 14.90 5.37
C ASN A 215 0.16 14.20 4.00
N LEU A 216 1.15 14.43 3.12
CA LEU A 216 1.14 13.92 1.74
C LEU A 216 1.00 12.39 1.61
N PRO A 217 1.71 11.55 2.40
CA PRO A 217 1.55 10.10 2.34
C PRO A 217 0.14 9.64 2.73
N HIS A 218 -0.45 10.25 3.77
CA HIS A 218 -1.80 9.92 4.23
C HIS A 218 -2.85 10.33 3.18
N LEU A 219 -2.70 11.51 2.58
CA LEU A 219 -3.56 11.96 1.49
C LEU A 219 -3.48 11.02 0.28
N ASN A 220 -2.28 10.58 -0.12
CA ASN A 220 -2.11 9.64 -1.23
C ASN A 220 -2.71 8.26 -0.92
N TYR A 221 -2.61 7.81 0.34
CA TYR A 221 -3.22 6.57 0.80
C TYR A 221 -4.76 6.65 0.73
N LEU A 222 -5.35 7.70 1.29
CA LEU A 222 -6.79 7.96 1.23
C LEU A 222 -7.28 8.11 -0.21
N LYS A 223 -6.54 8.83 -1.07
CA LYS A 223 -6.85 8.94 -2.50
C LYS A 223 -6.93 7.58 -3.19
N LYS A 224 -6.04 6.66 -2.83
CA LYS A 224 -6.06 5.29 -3.36
C LYS A 224 -7.29 4.53 -2.85
N GLN A 225 -7.66 4.69 -1.58
CA GLN A 225 -8.86 4.07 -1.03
C GLN A 225 -10.14 4.61 -1.68
N VAL A 226 -10.25 5.93 -1.89
CA VAL A 226 -11.38 6.56 -2.59
C VAL A 226 -11.51 5.99 -4.01
N LYS A 227 -10.39 5.81 -4.73
CA LYS A 227 -10.42 5.19 -6.06
C LYS A 227 -10.91 3.73 -6.04
N GLU A 228 -10.57 2.97 -5.01
CA GLU A 228 -11.11 1.61 -4.85
C GLU A 228 -12.61 1.62 -4.46
N LEU A 229 -13.07 2.64 -3.72
CA LEU A 229 -14.49 2.87 -3.44
C LEU A 229 -15.29 3.22 -4.69
N GLU A 230 -14.78 4.11 -5.54
CA GLU A 230 -15.41 4.46 -6.83
C GLU A 230 -15.61 3.21 -7.70
N LYS A 231 -14.57 2.38 -7.84
CA LYS A 231 -14.68 1.10 -8.55
C LYS A 231 -15.70 0.15 -7.91
N ARG A 232 -15.75 0.11 -6.57
CA ARG A 232 -16.73 -0.71 -5.84
C ARG A 232 -18.15 -0.25 -6.14
N GLU A 233 -18.42 1.06 -6.18
CA GLU A 233 -19.73 1.60 -6.56
C GLU A 233 -20.10 1.28 -8.01
N GLU A 234 -19.14 1.35 -8.94
CA GLU A 234 -19.33 0.92 -10.33
C GLU A 234 -19.72 -0.57 -10.40
N GLU A 235 -19.03 -1.45 -9.67
CA GLU A 235 -19.37 -2.89 -9.61
C GLU A 235 -20.74 -3.15 -8.98
N ILE A 236 -21.13 -2.38 -7.95
CA ILE A 236 -22.49 -2.47 -7.39
C ILE A 236 -23.54 -2.09 -8.44
N GLY A 237 -23.28 -1.05 -9.25
CA GLY A 237 -24.13 -0.67 -10.38
C GLY A 237 -24.27 -1.81 -11.40
N PHE A 238 -23.17 -2.43 -11.81
CA PHE A 238 -23.21 -3.58 -12.73
C PHE A 238 -23.98 -4.78 -12.16
N ILE A 239 -23.84 -5.04 -10.86
CA ILE A 239 -24.62 -6.09 -10.19
C ILE A 239 -26.11 -5.77 -10.20
N ASP A 240 -26.51 -4.52 -9.92
CA ASP A 240 -27.91 -4.08 -9.93
C ASP A 240 -28.58 -4.40 -11.27
N GLU A 241 -27.93 -4.05 -12.38
CA GLU A 241 -28.40 -4.32 -13.74
C GLU A 241 -28.47 -5.82 -14.06
N MET A 242 -27.41 -6.58 -13.74
CA MET A 242 -27.35 -8.03 -14.00
C MET A 242 -28.36 -8.82 -13.16
N LEU A 243 -28.47 -8.49 -11.88
CA LEU A 243 -29.30 -9.21 -10.91
C LEU A 243 -30.77 -9.10 -11.27
N LYS A 244 -31.23 -7.92 -11.70
CA LYS A 244 -32.60 -7.69 -12.15
C LYS A 244 -33.00 -8.67 -13.26
N VAL A 245 -32.16 -8.82 -14.29
CA VAL A 245 -32.38 -9.76 -15.40
C VAL A 245 -32.30 -11.22 -14.94
N TYR A 246 -31.30 -11.54 -14.12
CA TYR A 246 -31.10 -12.90 -13.61
C TYR A 246 -32.28 -13.39 -12.78
N LEU A 247 -32.73 -12.59 -11.81
CA LEU A 247 -33.84 -12.94 -10.92
C LEU A 247 -35.17 -13.06 -11.69
N TYR A 248 -35.39 -12.21 -12.70
CA TYR A 248 -36.56 -12.32 -13.56
C TYR A 248 -36.62 -13.66 -14.29
N LYS A 249 -35.51 -14.06 -14.92
CA LYS A 249 -35.41 -15.35 -15.63
C LYS A 249 -35.59 -16.54 -14.70
N GLU A 250 -34.94 -16.52 -13.54
CA GLU A 250 -35.04 -17.60 -12.55
C GLU A 250 -36.48 -17.75 -12.04
N ASN A 251 -37.14 -16.62 -11.73
CA ASN A 251 -38.53 -16.60 -11.28
C ASN A 251 -39.49 -17.19 -12.33
N ILE A 252 -39.31 -16.86 -13.61
CA ILE A 252 -40.11 -17.46 -14.69
C ILE A 252 -39.87 -18.96 -14.81
N GLU A 253 -38.62 -19.40 -14.70
CA GLU A 253 -38.28 -20.83 -14.79
C GLU A 253 -38.90 -21.63 -13.63
N ILE A 254 -38.83 -21.10 -12.41
CA ILE A 254 -39.48 -21.66 -11.22
C ILE A 254 -41.00 -21.75 -11.44
N GLU A 255 -41.65 -20.67 -11.88
CA GLU A 255 -43.09 -20.66 -12.16
C GLU A 255 -43.48 -21.63 -13.29
N ARG A 256 -42.61 -21.82 -14.29
CA ARG A 256 -42.83 -22.81 -15.35
C ARG A 256 -42.76 -24.23 -14.79
N LYS A 257 -41.72 -24.55 -14.01
CA LYS A 257 -41.54 -25.88 -13.38
C LYS A 257 -42.66 -26.19 -12.40
N LYS A 258 -43.12 -25.21 -11.62
CA LYS A 258 -44.32 -25.33 -10.76
C LYS A 258 -45.56 -25.78 -11.53
N LYS A 259 -45.79 -25.21 -12.72
CA LYS A 259 -46.94 -25.56 -13.57
C LYS A 259 -46.82 -26.92 -14.26
N GLU A 260 -45.59 -27.39 -14.50
CA GLU A 260 -45.32 -28.70 -15.11
C GLU A 260 -45.50 -29.88 -14.13
N ILE A 261 -45.48 -29.62 -12.82
CA ILE A 261 -45.70 -30.65 -11.79
C ILE A 261 -47.22 -30.87 -11.58
N PRO A 262 -47.74 -32.09 -11.82
CA PRO A 262 -49.16 -32.39 -11.63
C PRO A 262 -49.55 -32.27 -10.14
N GLN A 263 -50.54 -31.42 -9.81
CA GLN A 263 -51.02 -31.25 -8.42
C GLN A 263 -51.85 -32.44 -7.90
N ASN A 264 -52.41 -33.24 -8.80
CA ASN A 264 -53.12 -34.46 -8.43
C ASN A 264 -52.13 -35.63 -8.51
N GLY A 265 -51.59 -36.03 -7.36
CA GLY A 265 -50.64 -37.13 -7.26
C GLY A 265 -51.24 -38.49 -7.68
N VAL A 266 -50.37 -39.45 -7.94
CA VAL A 266 -50.73 -40.83 -8.30
C VAL A 266 -51.12 -41.68 -7.08
N GLY A 267 -51.07 -41.10 -5.86
CA GLY A 267 -51.28 -41.80 -4.59
C GLY A 267 -52.61 -42.53 -4.50
N GLY A 268 -53.71 -41.89 -4.90
CA GLY A 268 -55.03 -42.53 -4.87
C GLY A 268 -55.18 -43.71 -5.85
N GLN A 269 -54.38 -43.78 -6.92
CA GLN A 269 -54.36 -44.93 -7.84
C GLN A 269 -53.51 -46.07 -7.29
N ILE A 270 -52.39 -45.75 -6.62
CA ILE A 270 -51.54 -46.73 -5.92
C ILE A 270 -52.35 -47.41 -4.82
N ASP A 271 -53.01 -46.64 -3.95
CA ASP A 271 -53.80 -47.19 -2.83
C ASP A 271 -54.93 -48.12 -3.31
N ALA A 272 -55.59 -47.76 -4.41
CA ALA A 272 -56.64 -48.59 -5.02
C ALA A 272 -56.08 -49.92 -5.57
N LEU A 273 -54.96 -49.88 -6.32
CA LEU A 273 -54.31 -51.05 -6.89
C LEU A 273 -53.67 -51.95 -5.83
N GLU A 274 -53.14 -51.39 -4.73
CA GLU A 274 -52.62 -52.16 -3.60
C GLU A 274 -53.73 -52.91 -2.87
N THR A 275 -54.87 -52.25 -2.66
CA THR A 275 -56.07 -52.88 -2.08
C THR A 275 -56.55 -54.03 -2.97
N GLU A 276 -56.62 -53.81 -4.27
CA GLU A 276 -57.06 -54.83 -5.24
C GLU A 276 -56.06 -55.99 -5.35
N LEU A 277 -54.75 -55.72 -5.34
CA LEU A 277 -53.70 -56.75 -5.29
C LEU A 277 -53.82 -57.60 -4.01
N HIS A 278 -54.07 -56.97 -2.86
CA HIS A 278 -54.24 -57.68 -1.59
C HIS A 278 -55.44 -58.64 -1.66
N THR A 279 -56.56 -58.19 -2.23
CA THR A 279 -57.74 -59.07 -2.41
C THR A 279 -57.48 -60.26 -3.35
N LEU A 280 -56.69 -60.07 -4.41
CA LEU A 280 -56.32 -61.14 -5.34
C LEU A 280 -55.35 -62.14 -4.72
N VAL A 281 -54.40 -61.68 -3.91
CA VAL A 281 -53.46 -62.54 -3.17
C VAL A 281 -54.21 -63.38 -2.12
N ASP A 282 -55.18 -62.79 -1.42
CA ASP A 282 -56.00 -63.53 -0.47
C ASP A 282 -56.93 -64.54 -1.17
N ALA A 283 -57.51 -64.17 -2.31
CA ALA A 283 -58.28 -65.08 -3.15
C ALA A 283 -57.43 -66.27 -3.65
N LYS A 284 -56.16 -66.01 -4.04
CA LYS A 284 -55.21 -67.06 -4.41
C LYS A 284 -54.94 -68.02 -3.25
N ARG A 285 -54.62 -67.50 -2.06
CA ARG A 285 -54.36 -68.34 -0.87
C ARG A 285 -55.54 -69.23 -0.52
N GLU A 286 -56.77 -68.71 -0.61
CA GLU A 286 -57.97 -69.51 -0.35
C GLU A 286 -58.19 -70.57 -1.43
N THR A 287 -57.90 -70.29 -2.71
CA THR A 287 -57.97 -71.31 -3.77
C THR A 287 -56.90 -72.39 -3.61
N GLU A 288 -55.66 -72.03 -3.21
CA GLU A 288 -54.60 -73.00 -2.94
C GLU A 288 -54.92 -73.88 -1.73
N ARG A 289 -55.53 -73.31 -0.69
CA ARG A 289 -56.00 -74.07 0.48
C ARG A 289 -57.06 -75.10 0.10
N ARG A 290 -58.08 -74.69 -0.66
CA ARG A 290 -59.11 -75.61 -1.17
C ARG A 290 -58.54 -76.70 -2.07
N LEU A 291 -57.57 -76.35 -2.91
CA LEU A 291 -56.90 -77.33 -3.77
C LEU A 291 -56.12 -78.37 -2.97
N SER A 292 -55.44 -77.96 -1.89
CA SER A 292 -54.69 -78.87 -1.02
C SER A 292 -55.61 -79.80 -0.22
N GLU A 293 -56.83 -79.35 0.08
CA GLU A 293 -57.88 -80.16 0.70
C GLU A 293 -58.45 -81.16 -0.32
N GLU A 294 -58.75 -80.73 -1.56
CA GLU A 294 -59.24 -81.60 -2.65
C GLU A 294 -58.20 -82.61 -3.19
N GLN A 295 -56.91 -82.27 -3.21
CA GLN A 295 -55.84 -83.16 -3.68
C GLN A 295 -55.58 -84.34 -2.74
N ASN A 296 -55.78 -84.17 -1.43
CA ASN A 296 -55.67 -85.29 -0.47
C ASN A 296 -56.82 -86.30 -0.64
N ASP A 297 -57.99 -85.85 -1.09
CA ASP A 297 -59.19 -86.69 -1.31
C ASP A 297 -59.30 -87.23 -2.74
N ASN A 298 -58.39 -86.86 -3.65
CA ASN A 298 -58.45 -87.29 -5.03
C ASN A 298 -57.93 -88.73 -5.18
N GLU A 299 -58.81 -89.70 -4.91
CA GLU A 299 -58.54 -91.15 -4.94
C GLU A 299 -57.83 -91.58 -6.23
N ASN A 300 -58.20 -91.00 -7.38
CA ASN A 300 -57.61 -91.33 -8.68
C ASN A 300 -56.14 -90.90 -8.81
N LEU A 301 -55.77 -89.72 -8.30
CA LEU A 301 -54.40 -89.22 -8.32
C LEU A 301 -53.49 -90.07 -7.42
N ASN A 302 -54.00 -90.46 -6.26
CA ASN A 302 -53.31 -91.36 -5.33
C ASN A 302 -53.18 -92.79 -5.88
N LEU A 303 -54.20 -93.30 -6.57
CA LEU A 303 -54.17 -94.60 -7.25
C LEU A 303 -53.09 -94.67 -8.32
N VAL A 304 -53.07 -93.71 -9.25
CA VAL A 304 -52.10 -93.66 -10.35
C VAL A 304 -50.67 -93.46 -9.81
N SER A 305 -50.50 -92.65 -8.77
CA SER A 305 -49.21 -92.46 -8.10
C SER A 305 -48.68 -93.75 -7.44
N ASN A 306 -49.55 -94.53 -6.77
CA ASN A 306 -49.17 -95.79 -6.16
C ASN A 306 -48.89 -96.89 -7.20
N GLU A 307 -49.66 -96.94 -8.29
CA GLU A 307 -49.38 -97.83 -9.42
C GLU A 307 -48.01 -97.55 -10.05
N LEU A 308 -47.64 -96.28 -10.20
CA LEU A 308 -46.31 -95.89 -10.68
C LEU A 308 -45.18 -96.37 -9.76
N LYS A 309 -45.35 -96.25 -8.44
CA LYS A 309 -44.36 -96.74 -7.47
C LYS A 309 -44.13 -98.24 -7.61
N HIS A 310 -45.18 -99.04 -7.74
CA HIS A 310 -45.06 -100.48 -7.94
C HIS A 310 -44.36 -100.85 -9.26
N ILE A 311 -44.68 -100.16 -10.35
CA ILE A 311 -44.00 -100.37 -11.64
C ILE A 311 -42.51 -100.00 -11.56
N GLU A 312 -42.15 -98.95 -10.83
CA GLU A 312 -40.75 -98.56 -10.62
C GLU A 312 -39.97 -99.57 -9.76
N GLU A 313 -40.59 -100.15 -8.73
CA GLU A 313 -40.02 -101.24 -7.93
C GLU A 313 -39.78 -102.50 -8.78
N GLU A 314 -40.74 -102.87 -9.63
CA GLU A 314 -40.59 -103.99 -10.57
C GLU A 314 -39.45 -103.75 -11.56
N LEU A 315 -39.37 -102.56 -12.16
CA LEU A 315 -38.28 -102.17 -13.07
C LEU A 315 -36.91 -102.27 -12.42
N LYS A 316 -36.82 -101.86 -11.15
CA LYS A 316 -35.58 -101.92 -10.38
C LYS A 316 -35.14 -103.36 -10.16
N ARG A 317 -36.05 -104.22 -9.68
CA ARG A 317 -35.77 -105.65 -9.46
C ARG A 317 -35.29 -106.35 -10.72
N PHE A 318 -36.00 -106.16 -11.84
CA PHE A 318 -35.61 -106.78 -13.12
C PHE A 318 -34.29 -106.23 -13.67
N SER A 319 -33.98 -104.95 -13.42
CA SER A 319 -32.70 -104.36 -13.80
C SER A 319 -31.52 -104.96 -13.03
N GLU A 320 -31.69 -105.22 -11.74
CA GLU A 320 -30.69 -105.88 -10.89
C GLU A 320 -30.46 -107.35 -11.31
N GLU A 321 -31.54 -108.11 -11.56
CA GLU A 321 -31.46 -109.48 -12.08
C GLU A 321 -30.72 -109.53 -13.43
N ARG A 322 -31.02 -108.61 -14.34
CA ARG A 322 -30.32 -108.49 -15.63
C ARG A 322 -28.82 -108.21 -15.46
N GLU A 323 -28.47 -107.28 -14.58
CA GLU A 323 -27.07 -106.90 -14.35
C GLU A 323 -26.25 -108.07 -13.80
N ASN A 324 -26.83 -108.88 -12.92
CA ASN A 324 -26.18 -110.07 -12.38
C ASN A 324 -25.91 -111.12 -13.46
N VAL A 325 -26.90 -111.41 -14.32
CA VAL A 325 -26.73 -112.34 -15.45
C VAL A 325 -25.68 -111.80 -16.44
N TYR A 326 -25.66 -110.50 -16.71
CA TYR A 326 -24.66 -109.89 -17.58
C TYR A 326 -23.24 -110.03 -17.02
N LYS A 327 -23.05 -109.82 -15.71
CA LYS A 327 -21.75 -110.03 -15.05
C LYS A 327 -21.28 -111.48 -15.15
N GLU A 328 -22.18 -112.45 -14.99
CA GLU A 328 -21.85 -113.87 -15.17
C GLU A 328 -21.41 -114.19 -16.60
N ILE A 329 -22.08 -113.62 -17.61
CA ILE A 329 -21.68 -113.77 -19.02
C ILE A 329 -20.27 -113.22 -19.24
N VAL A 330 -19.98 -112.01 -18.78
CA VAL A 330 -18.65 -111.37 -18.95
C VAL A 330 -17.56 -112.23 -18.30
N ASN A 331 -17.81 -112.77 -17.10
CA ASN A 331 -16.84 -113.63 -16.42
C ASN A 331 -16.55 -114.91 -17.21
N LEU A 332 -17.59 -115.56 -17.75
CA LEU A 332 -17.43 -116.76 -18.59
C LEU A 332 -16.63 -116.45 -19.87
N GLU A 333 -16.88 -115.31 -20.53
CA GLU A 333 -16.12 -114.92 -21.74
C GLU A 333 -14.64 -114.66 -21.44
N LEU A 334 -14.32 -114.07 -20.30
CA LEU A 334 -12.95 -113.85 -19.86
C LEU A 334 -12.23 -115.18 -19.57
N GLU A 335 -12.92 -116.13 -18.96
CA GLU A 335 -12.38 -117.45 -18.63
C GLU A 335 -12.09 -118.26 -19.90
N ILE A 336 -13.00 -118.23 -20.89
CA ILE A 336 -12.78 -118.82 -22.22
C ILE A 336 -11.55 -118.20 -22.89
N LYS A 337 -11.49 -116.86 -22.99
CA LYS A 337 -10.34 -116.16 -23.60
C LYS A 337 -9.01 -116.47 -22.92
N PHE A 338 -9.01 -116.63 -21.60
CA PHE A 338 -7.80 -116.98 -20.86
C PHE A 338 -7.29 -118.38 -21.23
N LEU A 339 -8.18 -119.35 -21.37
CA LEU A 339 -7.84 -120.71 -21.79
C LEU A 339 -7.36 -120.74 -23.25
N GLU A 340 -8.01 -120.00 -24.15
CA GLU A 340 -7.58 -119.86 -25.56
C GLU A 340 -6.15 -119.29 -25.66
N ARG A 341 -5.85 -118.27 -24.87
CA ARG A 341 -4.53 -117.61 -24.88
C ARG A 341 -3.41 -118.52 -24.37
N LYS A 342 -3.69 -119.32 -23.34
CA LYS A 342 -2.76 -120.38 -22.88
C LYS A 342 -2.53 -121.44 -23.95
N GLN A 343 -3.57 -121.79 -24.71
CA GLN A 343 -3.44 -122.73 -25.83
C GLN A 343 -2.55 -122.15 -26.95
N GLU A 344 -2.64 -120.85 -27.23
CA GLU A 344 -1.78 -120.15 -28.18
C GLU A 344 -0.32 -120.00 -27.71
N GLU A 345 -0.06 -119.69 -26.43
CA GLU A 345 1.31 -119.57 -25.91
C GLU A 345 2.11 -120.88 -26.02
N ILE A 346 1.46 -122.02 -25.79
CA ILE A 346 2.08 -123.35 -25.97
C ILE A 346 2.32 -123.65 -27.45
N LYS A 347 1.44 -123.19 -28.35
CA LYS A 347 1.67 -123.27 -29.82
C LYS A 347 2.84 -122.40 -30.27
N ASN A 348 3.05 -121.23 -29.65
CA ASN A 348 4.03 -120.24 -30.08
C ASN A 348 5.46 -120.43 -29.50
N GLN A 349 5.65 -121.26 -28.47
CA GLN A 349 6.99 -121.54 -27.91
C GLN A 349 7.86 -122.49 -28.75
N LYS A 350 7.31 -123.21 -29.74
CA LYS A 350 8.08 -123.96 -30.74
C LYS A 350 8.22 -123.12 -32.02
N ASN A 351 9.10 -122.11 -32.00
CA ASN A 351 9.33 -121.27 -33.17
C ASN A 351 10.13 -121.99 -34.28
N ILE A 352 9.34 -122.44 -35.23
CA ILE A 352 9.45 -122.72 -36.68
C ILE A 352 10.58 -122.01 -37.49
N SER A 353 11.41 -121.14 -36.92
CA SER A 353 12.52 -120.50 -37.66
C SER A 353 13.70 -121.45 -37.92
N GLU A 354 14.00 -122.40 -37.04
CA GLU A 354 15.08 -123.41 -37.29
C GLU A 354 14.67 -124.45 -38.35
N VAL A 355 13.37 -124.77 -38.48
CA VAL A 355 12.88 -125.78 -39.44
C VAL A 355 12.85 -125.26 -40.88
N VAL A 356 12.65 -123.96 -41.08
CA VAL A 356 12.58 -123.34 -42.42
C VAL A 356 13.98 -123.17 -43.03
N GLU A 357 15.02 -123.02 -42.22
CA GLU A 357 16.42 -122.90 -42.66
C GLU A 357 17.01 -124.27 -43.06
N ASP A 358 16.62 -125.34 -42.37
CA ASP A 358 16.99 -126.73 -42.71
C ASP A 358 16.32 -127.24 -44.00
N ILE A 359 15.08 -126.82 -44.30
CA ILE A 359 14.37 -127.20 -45.54
C ILE A 359 14.92 -126.43 -46.76
N LYS A 360 15.32 -125.16 -46.59
CA LYS A 360 15.97 -124.38 -47.67
C LYS A 360 17.34 -124.94 -48.07
N ASN A 361 18.12 -125.46 -47.12
CA ASN A 361 19.43 -126.07 -47.40
C ASN A 361 19.33 -127.47 -48.03
N TYR A 362 18.18 -128.14 -47.96
CA TYR A 362 18.02 -129.50 -48.48
C TYR A 362 17.68 -129.56 -50.00
N PHE A 363 17.19 -128.48 -50.62
CA PHE A 363 16.57 -128.54 -51.96
C PHE A 363 17.31 -127.81 -53.11
N ILE A 364 18.45 -127.16 -52.88
CA ILE A 364 19.16 -126.35 -53.89
C ILE A 364 19.81 -127.17 -55.03
N ASN A 365 19.97 -128.50 -54.90
CA ASN A 365 20.75 -129.31 -55.86
C ASN A 365 19.97 -130.38 -56.65
N ARG A 366 18.66 -130.26 -56.82
CA ARG A 366 17.91 -131.15 -57.74
C ARG A 366 17.58 -130.43 -59.05
N GLU A 367 18.11 -130.95 -60.16
CA GLU A 367 17.87 -130.48 -61.53
C GLU A 367 16.38 -130.33 -61.86
N GLU A 368 15.50 -131.14 -61.26
CA GLU A 368 14.06 -131.13 -61.50
C GLU A 368 13.36 -129.85 -61.01
N PHE A 369 13.84 -129.23 -59.92
CA PHE A 369 13.25 -127.97 -59.42
C PHE A 369 13.65 -126.78 -60.30
N HIS A 370 14.92 -126.76 -60.76
CA HIS A 370 15.37 -125.76 -61.73
C HIS A 370 14.71 -125.93 -63.10
N ALA A 371 14.46 -127.18 -63.55
CA ALA A 371 13.72 -127.45 -64.78
C ALA A 371 12.25 -126.98 -64.67
N PHE A 372 11.61 -127.18 -63.51
CA PHE A 372 10.27 -126.67 -63.25
C PHE A 372 10.23 -125.13 -63.23
N GLU A 373 11.12 -124.46 -62.50
CA GLU A 373 11.21 -122.99 -62.52
C GLU A 373 11.52 -122.44 -63.92
N GLY A 374 12.39 -123.11 -64.67
CA GLY A 374 12.72 -122.74 -66.05
C GLY A 374 11.52 -122.84 -66.99
N ASN A 375 10.83 -123.99 -67.01
CA ASN A 375 9.61 -124.17 -67.81
C ASN A 375 8.51 -123.21 -67.39
N ARG A 376 8.32 -123.01 -66.08
CA ARG A 376 7.35 -122.06 -65.53
C ARG A 376 7.64 -120.65 -66.05
N ASN A 377 8.89 -120.20 -66.01
CA ASN A 377 9.25 -118.88 -66.51
C ASN A 377 9.04 -118.74 -68.02
N ILE A 378 9.33 -119.77 -68.83
CA ILE A 378 9.08 -119.77 -70.28
C ILE A 378 7.57 -119.70 -70.59
N LEU A 379 6.76 -120.50 -69.89
CA LEU A 379 5.31 -120.48 -70.00
C LEU A 379 4.73 -119.11 -69.64
N TRP A 380 5.23 -118.49 -68.56
CA TRP A 380 4.81 -117.14 -68.16
C TRP A 380 5.22 -116.07 -69.18
N GLN A 381 6.40 -116.21 -69.82
CA GLN A 381 6.81 -115.33 -70.92
C GLN A 381 5.88 -115.45 -72.13
N ASN A 382 5.55 -116.67 -72.54
CA ASN A 382 4.63 -116.92 -73.66
C ASN A 382 3.22 -116.41 -73.37
N ILE A 383 2.70 -116.62 -72.16
CA ILE A 383 1.40 -116.07 -71.73
C ILE A 383 1.42 -114.55 -71.81
N PHE A 384 2.52 -113.91 -71.40
CA PHE A 384 2.67 -112.47 -71.45
C PHE A 384 2.71 -111.92 -72.90
N GLU A 385 3.41 -112.59 -73.82
CA GLU A 385 3.45 -112.22 -75.25
C GLU A 385 2.10 -112.43 -75.94
N LEU A 386 1.42 -113.55 -75.67
CA LEU A 386 0.10 -113.87 -76.22
C LEU A 386 -0.98 -112.90 -75.71
N TYR A 387 -0.88 -112.47 -74.44
CA TYR A 387 -1.77 -111.47 -73.86
C TYR A 387 -1.60 -110.11 -74.53
N ASN A 388 -0.35 -109.67 -74.76
CA ASN A 388 -0.06 -108.40 -75.41
C ASN A 388 -0.43 -108.39 -76.91
N SER A 389 -0.35 -109.53 -77.60
CA SER A 389 -0.74 -109.66 -79.02
C SER A 389 -2.25 -109.85 -79.24
N GLN A 390 -3.06 -109.88 -78.16
CA GLN A 390 -4.52 -110.06 -78.18
C GLN A 390 -4.99 -111.35 -78.88
N ASN A 391 -4.13 -112.37 -79.00
CA ASN A 391 -4.48 -113.66 -79.58
C ASN A 391 -5.13 -114.57 -78.51
N TYR A 392 -6.31 -114.18 -78.03
CA TYR A 392 -6.99 -114.80 -76.87
C TYR A 392 -7.29 -116.31 -77.04
N SER A 393 -7.41 -116.78 -78.28
CA SER A 393 -7.58 -118.20 -78.60
C SER A 393 -6.38 -119.06 -78.15
N GLU A 394 -5.16 -118.57 -78.37
CA GLU A 394 -3.92 -119.27 -77.98
C GLU A 394 -3.57 -119.02 -76.51
N LEU A 395 -3.89 -117.84 -75.98
CA LEU A 395 -3.64 -117.49 -74.56
C LEU A 395 -4.35 -118.44 -73.58
N ASN A 396 -5.62 -118.77 -73.84
CA ASN A 396 -6.36 -119.69 -72.97
C ASN A 396 -5.79 -121.11 -72.99
N SER A 397 -5.25 -121.54 -74.13
CA SER A 397 -4.56 -122.83 -74.23
C SER A 397 -3.29 -122.87 -73.39
N GLU A 398 -2.54 -121.77 -73.31
CA GLU A 398 -1.30 -121.74 -72.50
C GLU A 398 -1.55 -121.54 -71.00
N LEU A 399 -2.57 -120.77 -70.61
CA LEU A 399 -2.99 -120.66 -69.21
C LEU A 399 -3.46 -122.00 -68.61
N GLN A 400 -4.11 -122.85 -69.42
CA GLN A 400 -4.49 -124.19 -68.96
C GLN A 400 -3.28 -125.11 -68.78
N LYS A 401 -2.28 -125.04 -69.67
CA LYS A 401 -1.04 -125.82 -69.55
C LYS A 401 -0.24 -125.45 -68.29
N ALA A 402 -0.08 -124.16 -68.00
CA ALA A 402 0.62 -123.70 -66.81
C ALA A 402 -0.03 -124.20 -65.50
N ASN A 403 -1.37 -124.12 -65.42
CA ASN A 403 -2.11 -124.62 -64.25
C ASN A 403 -2.05 -126.14 -64.12
N SER A 404 -2.05 -126.90 -65.22
CA SER A 404 -1.89 -128.35 -65.15
C SER A 404 -0.50 -128.77 -64.68
N GLU A 405 0.56 -128.12 -65.18
CA GLU A 405 1.94 -128.45 -64.78
C GLU A 405 2.21 -128.17 -63.31
N GLU A 406 1.71 -127.04 -62.79
CA GLU A 406 1.88 -126.68 -61.38
C GLU A 406 1.10 -127.64 -60.46
N LYS A 407 -0.11 -128.03 -60.87
CA LYS A 407 -0.95 -128.96 -60.10
C LYS A 407 -0.36 -130.38 -60.11
N ASP A 408 0.14 -130.85 -61.25
CA ASP A 408 0.79 -132.16 -61.36
C ASP A 408 2.09 -132.23 -60.55
N PHE A 409 2.86 -131.14 -60.47
CA PHE A 409 4.05 -131.05 -59.62
C PHE A 409 3.71 -131.15 -58.12
N PHE A 410 2.72 -130.39 -57.64
CA PHE A 410 2.31 -130.42 -56.22
C PHE A 410 1.63 -131.74 -55.81
N ILE A 411 0.90 -132.40 -56.70
CA ILE A 411 0.30 -133.71 -56.43
C ILE A 411 1.38 -134.80 -56.33
N LYS A 412 2.43 -134.75 -57.16
CA LYS A 412 3.59 -135.64 -57.04
C LYS A 412 4.29 -135.48 -55.68
N LEU A 413 4.49 -134.22 -55.24
CA LEU A 413 5.13 -133.88 -53.96
C LEU A 413 4.35 -134.39 -52.73
N LYS A 414 3.01 -134.32 -52.79
CA LYS A 414 2.11 -134.69 -51.69
C LYS A 414 2.01 -136.21 -51.50
N ASN A 415 2.20 -136.99 -52.55
CA ASN A 415 2.14 -138.45 -52.47
C ASN A 415 3.46 -139.09 -51.99
N GLU A 416 4.59 -138.37 -52.07
CA GLU A 416 5.91 -138.88 -51.66
C GLU A 416 6.26 -138.65 -50.18
N THR A 417 5.47 -137.85 -49.44
CA THR A 417 5.75 -137.46 -48.04
C THR A 417 4.74 -138.06 -47.05
N GLN A 418 4.87 -139.36 -46.73
CA GLN A 418 4.16 -140.01 -45.63
C GLN A 418 4.77 -139.64 -44.27
N VAL A 419 4.10 -138.82 -43.45
CA VAL A 419 4.49 -138.57 -42.05
C VAL A 419 3.27 -138.71 -41.13
N GLU A 420 3.28 -139.72 -40.26
CA GLU A 420 2.30 -140.01 -39.21
C GLU A 420 2.44 -139.07 -37.99
N GLU A 421 1.31 -138.64 -37.40
CA GLU A 421 1.23 -137.86 -36.15
C GLU A 421 1.09 -138.77 -34.91
N PHE A 422 1.90 -138.54 -33.87
CA PHE A 422 1.82 -139.27 -32.59
C PHE A 422 0.96 -138.57 -31.52
N PRO A 423 0.35 -139.33 -30.57
CA PRO A 423 -0.66 -138.88 -29.60
C PRO A 423 -0.07 -138.45 -28.25
N ASN A 424 -0.83 -137.61 -27.52
CA ASN A 424 -0.60 -136.96 -26.21
C ASN A 424 0.08 -135.59 -26.21
N SER A 425 -0.74 -134.53 -26.34
CA SER A 425 -0.35 -133.13 -26.19
C SER A 425 -1.32 -132.38 -25.24
N PRO A 426 -0.83 -131.49 -24.35
CA PRO A 426 -1.64 -130.64 -23.43
C PRO A 426 -2.73 -129.80 -24.11
N ILE A 427 -2.65 -129.60 -25.43
CA ILE A 427 -3.55 -128.77 -26.24
C ILE A 427 -4.97 -129.34 -26.31
N GLN A 428 -5.13 -130.66 -26.19
CA GLN A 428 -6.42 -131.33 -26.37
C GLN A 428 -7.32 -131.25 -25.11
N ASN A 429 -6.72 -131.12 -23.92
CA ASN A 429 -7.48 -130.94 -22.67
C ASN A 429 -8.12 -129.54 -22.58
N PHE A 430 -7.38 -128.49 -22.97
CA PHE A 430 -7.91 -127.12 -23.01
C PHE A 430 -9.09 -126.97 -23.98
N SER A 431 -9.07 -127.71 -25.10
CA SER A 431 -10.15 -127.69 -26.09
C SER A 431 -11.51 -128.15 -25.53
N ASN A 432 -11.51 -129.21 -24.71
CA ASN A 432 -12.74 -129.74 -24.12
C ASN A 432 -13.31 -128.83 -23.02
N GLU A 433 -12.45 -128.13 -22.29
CA GLU A 433 -12.83 -127.24 -21.19
C GLU A 433 -13.46 -125.94 -21.71
N ILE A 434 -12.90 -125.38 -22.80
CA ILE A 434 -13.46 -124.23 -23.51
C ILE A 434 -14.88 -124.50 -23.99
N LYS A 435 -15.12 -125.66 -24.61
CA LYS A 435 -16.44 -126.01 -25.15
C LYS A 435 -17.56 -126.07 -24.10
N ASN A 436 -17.25 -126.56 -22.90
CA ASN A 436 -18.22 -126.63 -21.80
C ASN A 436 -18.56 -125.24 -21.23
N LEU A 437 -17.60 -124.32 -21.24
CA LEU A 437 -17.83 -122.92 -20.86
C LEU A 437 -18.65 -122.17 -21.92
N GLU A 438 -18.46 -122.48 -23.21
CA GLU A 438 -19.25 -121.91 -24.31
C GLU A 438 -20.73 -122.31 -24.23
N ASP A 439 -21.05 -123.57 -23.87
CA ASP A 439 -22.43 -124.02 -23.71
C ASP A 439 -23.14 -123.29 -22.56
N LYS A 440 -22.45 -123.10 -21.42
CA LYS A 440 -22.98 -122.32 -20.28
C LYS A 440 -23.17 -120.84 -20.63
N LEU A 441 -22.25 -120.28 -21.43
CA LEU A 441 -22.36 -118.91 -21.93
C LEU A 441 -23.62 -118.73 -22.78
N PHE A 442 -23.93 -119.70 -23.64
CA PHE A 442 -25.11 -119.68 -24.50
C PHE A 442 -26.42 -119.68 -23.70
N GLU A 443 -26.54 -120.53 -22.68
CA GLU A 443 -27.72 -120.55 -21.80
C GLU A 443 -27.93 -119.21 -21.09
N LYS A 444 -26.86 -118.60 -20.58
CA LYS A 444 -26.94 -117.30 -19.88
C LYS A 444 -27.29 -116.16 -20.83
N LYS A 445 -26.78 -116.15 -22.06
CA LYS A 445 -27.15 -115.17 -23.10
C LYS A 445 -28.64 -115.21 -23.45
N ASN A 446 -29.23 -116.39 -23.57
CA ASN A 446 -30.68 -116.53 -23.79
C ASN A 446 -31.50 -116.00 -22.60
N SER A 447 -31.05 -116.26 -21.36
CA SER A 447 -31.74 -115.74 -20.17
C SER A 447 -31.70 -114.20 -20.08
N LEU A 448 -30.62 -113.58 -20.56
CA LEU A 448 -30.48 -112.12 -20.62
C LEU A 448 -31.48 -111.49 -21.61
N GLU A 449 -31.67 -112.12 -22.78
CA GLU A 449 -32.59 -111.64 -23.83
C GLU A 449 -34.06 -111.66 -23.35
N ILE A 450 -34.44 -112.68 -22.57
CA ILE A 450 -35.76 -112.77 -21.93
C ILE A 450 -35.95 -111.67 -20.87
N LEU A 451 -34.89 -111.32 -20.13
CA LEU A 451 -34.96 -110.23 -19.13
C LEU A 451 -35.05 -108.85 -19.79
N ASP A 452 -34.36 -108.64 -20.92
CA ASP A 452 -34.41 -107.37 -21.66
C ASP A 452 -35.79 -107.12 -22.30
N THR A 453 -36.42 -108.15 -22.87
CA THR A 453 -37.80 -108.03 -23.40
C THR A 453 -38.78 -107.64 -22.30
N ARG A 454 -38.74 -108.30 -21.15
CA ARG A 454 -39.62 -108.01 -20.01
C ARG A 454 -39.38 -106.64 -19.39
N LYS A 455 -38.14 -106.18 -19.33
CA LYS A 455 -37.79 -104.83 -18.85
C LYS A 455 -38.39 -103.74 -19.76
N ASN A 456 -38.40 -103.94 -21.07
CA ASN A 456 -38.97 -102.99 -22.03
C ASN A 456 -40.50 -102.92 -21.95
N GLU A 457 -41.18 -104.03 -21.63
CA GLU A 457 -42.63 -104.03 -21.37
C GLU A 457 -42.99 -103.21 -20.11
N ILE A 458 -42.18 -103.29 -19.06
CA ILE A 458 -42.45 -102.54 -17.82
C ILE A 458 -42.09 -101.04 -18.00
N SER A 459 -41.05 -100.70 -18.77
CA SER A 459 -40.69 -99.31 -19.05
C SER A 459 -41.74 -98.56 -19.88
N THR A 460 -42.32 -99.22 -20.88
CA THR A 460 -43.43 -98.65 -21.67
C THR A 460 -44.66 -98.39 -20.80
N ARG A 461 -45.01 -99.32 -19.90
CA ARG A 461 -46.12 -99.14 -18.94
C ARG A 461 -45.88 -97.97 -17.97
N ARG A 462 -44.64 -97.72 -17.55
CA ARG A 462 -44.27 -96.56 -16.72
C ARG A 462 -44.52 -95.24 -17.45
N GLU A 463 -44.11 -95.14 -18.71
CA GLU A 463 -44.25 -93.90 -19.49
C GLU A 463 -45.72 -93.50 -19.70
N GLU A 464 -46.61 -94.48 -19.91
CA GLU A 464 -48.05 -94.25 -20.03
C GLU A 464 -48.63 -93.67 -18.74
N LYS A 465 -48.29 -94.26 -17.58
CA LYS A 465 -48.79 -93.80 -16.29
C LYS A 465 -48.23 -92.44 -15.87
N VAL A 466 -46.99 -92.12 -16.20
CA VAL A 466 -46.41 -90.77 -15.97
C VAL A 466 -47.16 -89.70 -16.78
N LYS A 467 -47.56 -89.99 -18.02
CA LYS A 467 -48.35 -89.06 -18.83
C LYS A 467 -49.74 -88.84 -18.25
N GLU A 468 -50.37 -89.89 -17.74
CA GLU A 468 -51.68 -89.83 -17.08
C GLU A 468 -51.64 -88.93 -15.83
N LEU A 469 -50.62 -89.10 -14.97
CA LEU A 469 -50.43 -88.31 -13.75
C LEU A 469 -50.28 -86.80 -14.04
N ASN A 470 -49.44 -86.45 -15.02
CA ASN A 470 -49.17 -85.06 -15.38
C ASN A 470 -50.41 -84.32 -15.94
N ASN A 471 -51.32 -85.03 -16.60
CA ASN A 471 -52.55 -84.41 -17.12
C ASN A 471 -53.53 -84.12 -15.99
N LEU A 472 -53.67 -85.04 -15.03
CA LEU A 472 -54.52 -84.85 -13.85
C LEU A 472 -54.03 -83.69 -12.96
N GLU A 473 -52.71 -83.51 -12.80
CA GLU A 473 -52.16 -82.37 -12.05
C GLU A 473 -52.41 -81.01 -12.72
N LYS A 474 -52.45 -80.98 -14.07
CA LYS A 474 -52.73 -79.74 -14.81
C LYS A 474 -54.19 -79.33 -14.72
N GLU A 475 -55.12 -80.27 -14.82
CA GLU A 475 -56.55 -80.00 -14.66
C GLU A 475 -56.88 -79.50 -13.25
N ALA A 476 -56.20 -80.03 -12.23
CA ALA A 476 -56.36 -79.57 -10.85
C ALA A 476 -55.92 -78.11 -10.63
N ASN A 477 -54.94 -77.58 -11.38
CA ASN A 477 -54.28 -76.29 -11.08
C ASN A 477 -54.66 -75.11 -12.00
N GLU A 478 -55.75 -75.19 -12.77
CA GLU A 478 -56.07 -74.17 -13.79
C GLU A 478 -56.44 -72.78 -13.20
N ASN A 479 -57.14 -72.76 -12.06
CA ASN A 479 -57.62 -71.51 -11.45
C ASN A 479 -56.52 -70.71 -10.76
N THR A 480 -55.54 -71.39 -10.15
CA THR A 480 -54.37 -70.74 -9.53
C THR A 480 -53.51 -70.03 -10.60
N TYR A 481 -53.36 -70.63 -11.79
CA TYR A 481 -52.62 -70.02 -12.89
C TYR A 481 -53.27 -68.72 -13.42
N LYS A 482 -54.62 -68.66 -13.49
CA LYS A 482 -55.33 -67.43 -13.90
C LYS A 482 -55.15 -66.28 -12.91
N LEU A 483 -55.13 -66.58 -11.60
CA LEU A 483 -54.89 -65.58 -10.55
C LEU A 483 -53.45 -65.07 -10.57
N ASP A 484 -52.46 -65.93 -10.81
CA ASP A 484 -51.05 -65.54 -10.89
C ASP A 484 -50.76 -64.54 -12.01
N ASN A 485 -51.36 -64.74 -13.18
CA ASN A 485 -51.21 -63.79 -14.29
C ASN A 485 -51.79 -62.42 -13.97
N LYS A 486 -52.94 -62.36 -13.28
CA LYS A 486 -53.52 -61.09 -12.81
C LYS A 486 -52.63 -60.43 -11.77
N ILE A 487 -52.16 -61.17 -10.77
CA ILE A 487 -51.24 -60.66 -9.74
C ILE A 487 -49.97 -60.08 -10.38
N LEU A 488 -49.42 -60.74 -11.40
CA LEU A 488 -48.24 -60.24 -12.12
C LEU A 488 -48.52 -58.93 -12.87
N GLN A 489 -49.67 -58.81 -13.54
CA GLN A 489 -50.06 -57.56 -14.22
C GLN A 489 -50.20 -56.40 -13.24
N PHE A 490 -50.91 -56.60 -12.12
CA PHE A 490 -51.09 -55.56 -11.10
C PHE A 490 -49.75 -55.15 -10.45
N LYS A 491 -48.82 -56.10 -10.23
CA LYS A 491 -47.47 -55.78 -9.76
C LYS A 491 -46.68 -54.89 -10.74
N LEU A 492 -46.75 -55.20 -12.05
CA LEU A 492 -46.09 -54.39 -13.08
C LEU A 492 -46.68 -52.98 -13.17
N ASP A 493 -47.99 -52.84 -13.03
CA ASP A 493 -48.64 -51.52 -13.05
C ASP A 493 -48.34 -50.71 -11.78
N LEU A 494 -48.28 -51.34 -10.62
CA LEU A 494 -47.80 -50.70 -9.39
C LEU A 494 -46.35 -50.22 -9.53
N GLU A 495 -45.45 -51.02 -10.10
CA GLU A 495 -44.05 -50.64 -10.31
C GLU A 495 -43.93 -49.40 -11.22
N LYS A 496 -44.73 -49.30 -12.29
CA LYS A 496 -44.80 -48.11 -13.14
C LYS A 496 -45.29 -46.88 -12.37
N LEU A 497 -46.33 -47.02 -11.56
CA LEU A 497 -46.90 -45.90 -10.79
C LEU A 497 -45.94 -45.44 -9.69
N TYR A 498 -45.22 -46.36 -9.04
CA TYR A 498 -44.16 -46.05 -8.10
C TYR A 498 -43.01 -45.28 -8.77
N SER A 499 -42.58 -45.70 -9.96
CA SER A 499 -41.59 -44.95 -10.75
C SER A 499 -42.07 -43.54 -11.11
N GLN A 500 -43.35 -43.37 -11.48
CA GLN A 500 -43.92 -42.06 -11.75
C GLN A 500 -43.97 -41.17 -10.49
N LYS A 501 -44.39 -41.73 -9.34
CA LYS A 501 -44.41 -41.04 -8.04
C LYS A 501 -43.01 -40.57 -7.64
N GLU A 502 -42.00 -41.42 -7.80
CA GLU A 502 -40.62 -41.06 -7.49
C GLU A 502 -40.07 -39.97 -8.42
N ASN A 503 -40.38 -40.03 -9.72
CA ASN A 503 -40.02 -38.96 -10.66
C ASN A 503 -40.67 -37.61 -10.31
N ILE A 504 -41.94 -37.62 -9.88
CA ILE A 504 -42.63 -36.40 -9.43
C ILE A 504 -41.97 -35.86 -8.17
N ARG A 505 -41.71 -36.72 -7.18
CA ARG A 505 -41.02 -36.36 -5.95
C ARG A 505 -39.64 -35.74 -6.20
N MET A 506 -38.84 -36.34 -7.07
CA MET A 506 -37.52 -35.82 -7.45
C MET A 506 -37.62 -34.42 -8.09
N LYS A 507 -38.66 -34.18 -8.90
CA LYS A 507 -38.93 -32.84 -9.47
C LYS A 507 -39.36 -31.83 -8.40
N GLU A 508 -40.19 -32.23 -7.45
CA GLU A 508 -40.61 -31.39 -6.31
C GLU A 508 -39.43 -31.04 -5.40
N GLU A 509 -38.58 -32.01 -5.04
CA GLU A 509 -37.38 -31.78 -4.24
C GLU A 509 -36.38 -30.87 -4.96
N SER A 510 -36.17 -31.09 -6.27
CA SER A 510 -35.35 -30.19 -7.09
C SER A 510 -35.93 -28.77 -7.15
N LEU A 511 -37.25 -28.62 -7.29
CA LEU A 511 -37.90 -27.31 -7.34
C LEU A 511 -37.79 -26.59 -6.00
N ASN A 512 -38.09 -27.25 -4.88
CA ASN A 512 -37.94 -26.70 -3.54
C ASN A 512 -36.51 -26.23 -3.29
N THR A 513 -35.51 -27.00 -3.74
CA THR A 513 -34.10 -26.61 -3.63
C THR A 513 -33.80 -25.35 -4.44
N GLN A 514 -34.34 -25.24 -5.67
CA GLN A 514 -34.20 -24.03 -6.48
C GLN A 514 -34.88 -22.81 -5.83
N GLU A 515 -36.07 -22.97 -5.26
CA GLU A 515 -36.78 -21.89 -4.55
C GLU A 515 -36.02 -21.40 -3.33
N GLN A 516 -35.49 -22.33 -2.52
CA GLN A 516 -34.65 -21.98 -1.37
C GLN A 516 -33.40 -21.22 -1.80
N ASN A 517 -32.74 -21.66 -2.87
CA ASN A 517 -31.57 -20.95 -3.41
C ASN A 517 -31.94 -19.56 -3.93
N PHE A 518 -33.09 -19.42 -4.60
CA PHE A 518 -33.60 -18.14 -5.08
C PHE A 518 -33.91 -17.17 -3.94
N GLU A 519 -34.57 -17.63 -2.88
CA GLU A 519 -34.83 -16.83 -1.68
C GLU A 519 -33.55 -16.43 -0.95
N THR A 520 -32.60 -17.36 -0.83
CA THR A 520 -31.29 -17.11 -0.20
C THR A 520 -30.52 -16.06 -1.00
N LEU A 521 -30.50 -16.16 -2.33
CA LEU A 521 -29.87 -15.16 -3.20
C LEU A 521 -30.51 -13.78 -3.03
N ILE A 522 -31.85 -13.69 -2.97
CA ILE A 522 -32.54 -12.42 -2.72
C ILE A 522 -32.12 -11.84 -1.38
N GLN A 523 -32.04 -12.65 -0.32
CA GLN A 523 -31.61 -12.19 1.00
C GLN A 523 -30.15 -11.70 0.99
N GLU A 524 -29.24 -12.48 0.41
CA GLU A 524 -27.82 -12.10 0.29
C GLU A 524 -27.67 -10.78 -0.46
N MET A 525 -28.32 -10.63 -1.63
CA MET A 525 -28.21 -9.42 -2.43
C MET A 525 -28.93 -8.24 -1.79
N SER A 526 -30.00 -8.46 -1.00
CA SER A 526 -30.71 -7.38 -0.31
C SER A 526 -29.82 -6.67 0.71
N SER A 527 -28.84 -7.38 1.28
CA SER A 527 -27.85 -6.77 2.17
C SER A 527 -26.87 -5.84 1.43
N LEU A 528 -26.64 -6.09 0.14
CA LEU A 528 -25.71 -5.35 -0.71
C LEU A 528 -26.35 -4.14 -1.41
N ILE A 529 -27.53 -4.32 -2.00
CA ILE A 529 -28.19 -3.33 -2.86
C ILE A 529 -29.52 -2.80 -2.28
N GLY A 530 -29.93 -3.32 -1.12
CA GLY A 530 -31.16 -2.92 -0.44
C GLY A 530 -32.42 -3.33 -1.20
N ASN A 531 -33.43 -2.45 -1.19
CA ASN A 531 -34.75 -2.74 -1.77
C ASN A 531 -34.76 -2.87 -3.30
N LYS A 532 -33.70 -2.41 -3.98
CA LYS A 532 -33.59 -2.52 -5.44
C LYS A 532 -33.59 -3.95 -5.95
N VAL A 533 -33.21 -4.91 -5.09
CA VAL A 533 -33.25 -6.34 -5.41
C VAL A 533 -34.65 -6.81 -5.83
N PHE A 534 -35.74 -6.12 -5.45
CA PHE A 534 -37.09 -6.48 -5.87
C PHE A 534 -37.52 -5.91 -7.23
N ASP A 535 -36.69 -5.11 -7.88
CA ASP A 535 -37.01 -4.46 -9.16
C ASP A 535 -37.17 -5.46 -10.32
N TYR A 536 -36.69 -6.70 -10.17
CA TYR A 536 -36.95 -7.77 -11.15
C TYR A 536 -38.44 -8.05 -11.35
N LYS A 537 -39.28 -7.79 -10.34
CA LYS A 537 -40.74 -7.98 -10.44
C LYS A 537 -41.39 -7.00 -11.42
N ASN A 538 -40.74 -5.87 -11.66
CA ASN A 538 -41.19 -4.83 -12.59
C ASN A 538 -40.56 -5.00 -13.99
N PHE A 539 -39.69 -5.99 -14.18
CA PHE A 539 -39.07 -6.26 -15.47
C PHE A 539 -40.10 -6.84 -16.45
N ASN A 540 -40.12 -6.34 -17.69
CA ASN A 540 -41.07 -6.74 -18.71
C ASN A 540 -40.34 -7.21 -19.97
N GLU A 541 -40.45 -8.50 -20.29
CA GLU A 541 -39.84 -9.10 -21.49
C GLU A 541 -40.32 -8.50 -22.81
N ASN A 542 -41.52 -7.90 -22.84
CA ASN A 542 -42.08 -7.31 -24.05
C ASN A 542 -41.56 -5.89 -24.32
N ASN A 543 -40.88 -5.27 -23.36
CA ASN A 543 -40.36 -3.91 -23.48
C ASN A 543 -39.04 -3.77 -22.70
N ILE A 544 -38.03 -4.53 -23.14
CA ILE A 544 -36.70 -4.53 -22.54
C ILE A 544 -35.95 -3.25 -22.96
N PRO A 545 -35.43 -2.45 -22.02
CA PRO A 545 -34.58 -1.31 -22.33
C PRO A 545 -33.39 -1.70 -23.23
N PRO A 546 -32.95 -0.85 -24.17
CA PRO A 546 -31.83 -1.16 -25.05
C PRO A 546 -30.55 -1.58 -24.31
N GLU A 547 -30.31 -0.98 -23.15
CA GLU A 547 -29.16 -1.21 -22.26
C GLU A 547 -29.21 -2.60 -21.60
N GLU A 548 -30.41 -3.13 -21.30
CA GLU A 548 -30.60 -4.43 -20.64
C GLU A 548 -30.74 -5.59 -21.65
N LYS A 549 -30.78 -5.29 -22.96
CA LYS A 549 -31.04 -6.27 -24.01
C LYS A 549 -29.89 -7.26 -24.22
N GLU A 550 -28.65 -6.76 -24.23
CA GLU A 550 -27.47 -7.63 -24.31
C GLU A 550 -27.36 -8.57 -23.10
N LEU A 551 -27.78 -8.11 -21.92
CA LEU A 551 -27.84 -8.92 -20.71
C LEU A 551 -28.93 -9.98 -20.80
N PHE A 552 -30.09 -9.63 -21.35
CA PHE A 552 -31.19 -10.57 -21.55
C PHE A 552 -30.89 -11.66 -22.58
N ASP A 553 -30.02 -11.42 -23.57
CA ASP A 553 -29.64 -12.43 -24.56
C ASP A 553 -28.64 -13.48 -24.02
N LEU A 554 -28.00 -13.21 -22.88
CA LEU A 554 -27.06 -14.16 -22.24
C LEU A 554 -27.78 -15.37 -21.63
N SER A 555 -27.09 -16.51 -21.58
CA SER A 555 -27.58 -17.68 -20.86
C SER A 555 -27.64 -17.41 -19.34
N GLN A 556 -28.53 -18.11 -18.63
CA GLN A 556 -28.67 -17.98 -17.17
C GLN A 556 -27.34 -18.32 -16.45
N ILE A 557 -26.57 -19.27 -16.98
CA ILE A 557 -25.27 -19.66 -16.47
C ILE A 557 -24.23 -18.55 -16.65
N ASP A 558 -24.22 -17.87 -17.80
CA ASP A 558 -23.26 -16.80 -18.08
C ASP A 558 -23.57 -15.54 -17.29
N LEU A 559 -24.86 -15.19 -17.12
CA LEU A 559 -25.31 -14.14 -16.19
C LEU A 559 -24.86 -14.44 -14.76
N GLY A 560 -25.12 -15.66 -14.27
CA GLY A 560 -24.70 -16.09 -12.93
C GLY A 560 -23.19 -15.99 -12.73
N ARG A 561 -22.38 -16.42 -13.71
CA ARG A 561 -20.91 -16.29 -13.67
C ARG A 561 -20.44 -14.84 -13.64
N LYS A 562 -21.05 -13.94 -14.41
CA LYS A 562 -20.70 -12.51 -14.40
C LYS A 562 -21.05 -11.87 -13.06
N LEU A 563 -22.21 -12.22 -12.51
CA LEU A 563 -22.71 -11.74 -11.22
C LEU A 563 -21.80 -12.19 -10.07
N GLU A 564 -21.41 -13.46 -10.04
CA GLU A 564 -20.40 -14.00 -9.11
C GLU A 564 -19.05 -13.28 -9.23
N ARG A 565 -18.56 -13.04 -10.45
CA ARG A 565 -17.29 -12.32 -10.65
C ARG A 565 -17.32 -10.91 -10.10
N SER A 566 -18.41 -10.17 -10.31
CA SER A 566 -18.55 -8.82 -9.73
C SER A 566 -18.71 -8.88 -8.21
N ARG A 567 -19.44 -9.87 -7.68
CA ARG A 567 -19.53 -10.09 -6.23
C ARG A 567 -18.15 -10.34 -5.60
N ILE A 568 -17.34 -11.22 -6.20
CA ILE A 568 -15.97 -11.51 -5.72
C ILE A 568 -15.12 -10.23 -5.72
N ARG A 569 -15.19 -9.41 -6.79
CA ARG A 569 -14.47 -8.12 -6.86
C ARG A 569 -14.86 -7.17 -5.73
N ILE A 570 -16.14 -7.13 -5.36
CA ILE A 570 -16.64 -6.33 -4.24
C ILE A 570 -16.15 -6.90 -2.90
N GLU A 571 -16.17 -8.22 -2.70
CA GLU A 571 -15.67 -8.85 -1.48
C GLU A 571 -14.15 -8.66 -1.31
N GLU A 572 -13.38 -8.78 -2.39
CA GLU A 572 -11.93 -8.53 -2.43
C GLU A 572 -11.56 -7.08 -2.13
N SER A 573 -12.43 -6.11 -2.46
CA SER A 573 -12.17 -4.69 -2.16
C SER A 573 -11.99 -4.42 -0.68
N GLY A 574 -12.62 -5.22 0.21
CA GLY A 574 -12.40 -5.18 1.66
C GLY A 574 -12.70 -3.83 2.33
N VAL A 575 -13.35 -2.89 1.64
CA VAL A 575 -13.55 -1.53 2.16
C VAL A 575 -14.71 -1.51 3.15
N ILE A 576 -14.36 -1.30 4.41
CA ILE A 576 -15.30 -1.11 5.52
C ILE A 576 -15.40 0.39 5.75
N ASN A 577 -16.62 0.93 5.85
CA ASN A 577 -16.93 2.35 6.07
C ASN A 577 -16.52 3.32 4.95
N ALA A 578 -17.11 3.16 3.77
CA ALA A 578 -16.91 4.05 2.62
C ALA A 578 -17.08 5.55 2.95
N LYS A 579 -18.09 5.88 3.78
CA LYS A 579 -18.40 7.25 4.14
C LYS A 579 -17.28 7.93 4.93
N ASP A 580 -16.75 7.26 5.95
CA ASP A 580 -15.71 7.82 6.81
C ASP A 580 -14.43 8.13 6.02
N ILE A 581 -14.06 7.23 5.09
CA ILE A 581 -12.90 7.39 4.21
C ILE A 581 -13.07 8.60 3.27
N LEU A 582 -14.27 8.77 2.72
CA LEU A 582 -14.58 9.85 1.78
C LEU A 582 -14.60 11.20 2.48
N ASP A 583 -15.22 11.25 3.68
CA ASP A 583 -15.23 12.43 4.54
C ASP A 583 -13.80 12.81 4.98
N GLU A 584 -12.98 11.84 5.39
CA GLU A 584 -11.59 12.06 5.78
C GLU A 584 -10.72 12.53 4.61
N TYR A 585 -10.88 11.93 3.42
CA TYR A 585 -10.19 12.36 2.21
C TYR A 585 -10.52 13.81 1.84
N ASN A 586 -11.80 14.16 1.85
CA ASN A 586 -12.26 15.51 1.52
C ASN A 586 -11.67 16.54 2.50
N HIS A 587 -11.76 16.28 3.81
CA HIS A 587 -11.19 17.15 4.83
C HIS A 587 -9.67 17.33 4.69
N LEU A 588 -8.94 16.25 4.46
CA LEU A 588 -7.48 16.32 4.32
C LEU A 588 -7.07 17.01 3.02
N SER A 589 -7.82 16.81 1.93
CA SER A 589 -7.59 17.47 0.64
C SER A 589 -7.85 18.97 0.72
N GLU A 590 -8.93 19.40 1.37
CA GLU A 590 -9.20 20.82 1.64
C GLU A 590 -8.07 21.46 2.45
N ARG A 591 -7.60 20.76 3.48
CA ARG A 591 -6.46 21.20 4.30
C ARG A 591 -5.16 21.30 3.49
N ASP A 592 -4.85 20.34 2.61
CA ASP A 592 -3.67 20.45 1.73
C ASP A 592 -3.76 21.65 0.80
N SER A 593 -4.93 21.89 0.19
CA SER A 593 -5.15 23.04 -0.68
C SER A 593 -5.00 24.36 0.07
N PHE A 594 -5.47 24.45 1.31
CA PHE A 594 -5.30 25.62 2.16
C PHE A 594 -3.82 25.87 2.47
N LEU A 595 -3.08 24.84 2.91
CA LEU A 595 -1.65 24.95 3.21
C LEU A 595 -0.84 25.31 1.96
N ALA A 596 -1.23 24.82 0.78
CA ALA A 596 -0.59 25.18 -0.48
C ALA A 596 -0.75 26.68 -0.80
N GLY A 597 -1.96 27.24 -0.63
CA GLY A 597 -2.18 28.67 -0.80
C GLY A 597 -1.41 29.52 0.22
N GLU A 598 -1.35 29.09 1.48
CA GLU A 598 -0.60 29.79 2.53
C GLU A 598 0.91 29.81 2.25
N ILE A 599 1.46 28.73 1.68
CA ILE A 599 2.86 28.71 1.21
C ILE A 599 3.08 29.75 0.11
N GLU A 600 2.20 29.80 -0.89
CA GLU A 600 2.31 30.75 -2.01
C GLU A 600 2.26 32.20 -1.52
N ASP A 601 1.35 32.54 -0.60
CA ASP A 601 1.25 33.85 0.01
C ASP A 601 2.50 34.24 0.82
N LEU A 602 3.07 33.28 1.56
CA LEU A 602 4.30 33.49 2.32
C LEU A 602 5.54 33.63 1.42
N GLU A 603 5.63 32.87 0.33
CA GLU A 603 6.68 33.00 -0.68
C GLU A 603 6.63 34.37 -1.35
N ASN A 604 5.44 34.82 -1.74
CA ASN A 604 5.22 36.16 -2.28
C ASN A 604 5.64 37.25 -1.27
N SER A 605 5.26 37.08 -0.01
CA SER A 605 5.65 38.00 1.09
C SER A 605 7.16 38.01 1.31
N GLN A 606 7.82 36.85 1.24
CA GLN A 606 9.28 36.73 1.34
C GLN A 606 9.98 37.50 0.22
N ASN A 607 9.55 37.29 -1.04
CA ASN A 607 10.12 37.94 -2.21
C ASN A 607 9.97 39.46 -2.16
N ASN A 608 8.79 39.94 -1.76
CA ASN A 608 8.52 41.37 -1.60
C ASN A 608 9.42 42.00 -0.52
N LEU A 609 9.60 41.30 0.60
CA LEU A 609 10.43 41.79 1.69
C LEU A 609 11.93 41.79 1.34
N GLU A 610 12.41 40.78 0.63
CA GLU A 610 13.79 40.75 0.11
C GLU A 610 14.04 41.88 -0.90
N ALA A 611 13.08 42.14 -1.80
CA ALA A 611 13.15 43.26 -2.74
C ALA A 611 13.19 44.61 -2.02
N LEU A 612 12.32 44.83 -1.02
CA LEU A 612 12.30 46.04 -0.20
C LEU A 612 13.63 46.25 0.54
N ILE A 613 14.17 45.20 1.18
CA ILE A 613 15.45 45.28 1.90
C ILE A 613 16.57 45.67 0.94
N LYS A 614 16.59 45.10 -0.26
CA LYS A 614 17.58 45.41 -1.28
C LYS A 614 17.48 46.87 -1.73
N GLU A 615 16.28 47.36 -2.02
CA GLU A 615 16.05 48.76 -2.39
C GLU A 615 16.51 49.72 -1.30
N LEU A 616 16.22 49.41 -0.02
CA LEU A 616 16.68 50.22 1.12
C LEU A 616 18.21 50.20 1.25
N LYS A 617 18.88 49.07 1.02
CA LYS A 617 20.35 48.95 1.05
C LYS A 617 20.99 49.74 -0.08
N ASP A 618 20.46 49.67 -1.29
CA ASP A 618 20.96 50.41 -2.45
C ASP A 618 20.81 51.93 -2.25
N THR A 619 19.65 52.35 -1.73
CA THR A 619 19.39 53.75 -1.37
C THR A 619 20.35 54.24 -0.28
N LEU A 620 20.54 53.45 0.78
CA LEU A 620 21.49 53.76 1.86
C LEU A 620 22.90 53.99 1.33
N LEU A 621 23.40 53.10 0.46
CA LEU A 621 24.74 53.22 -0.11
C LEU A 621 24.89 54.44 -1.02
N SER A 622 23.87 54.73 -1.83
CA SER A 622 23.86 55.92 -2.70
C SER A 622 23.93 57.21 -1.87
N ASP A 623 23.02 57.35 -0.90
CA ASP A 623 22.92 58.54 -0.05
C ASP A 623 24.14 58.70 0.86
N PHE A 624 24.70 57.59 1.33
CA PHE A 624 25.95 57.58 2.10
C PHE A 624 27.12 58.13 1.28
N ASN A 625 27.30 57.68 0.04
CA ASN A 625 28.41 58.16 -0.81
C ASN A 625 28.29 59.65 -1.14
N ILE A 626 27.07 60.11 -1.49
CA ILE A 626 26.79 61.52 -1.74
C ILE A 626 27.05 62.34 -0.47
N GLY A 627 26.59 61.83 0.69
CA GLY A 627 26.80 62.45 1.99
C GLY A 627 28.28 62.54 2.37
N LEU A 628 29.05 61.46 2.19
CA LEU A 628 30.47 61.41 2.51
C LEU A 628 31.28 62.42 1.70
N GLN A 629 30.95 62.62 0.42
CA GLN A 629 31.59 63.66 -0.42
C GLN A 629 31.33 65.07 0.13
N LYS A 630 30.08 65.35 0.56
CA LYS A 630 29.73 66.63 1.19
C LYS A 630 30.44 66.81 2.52
N ILE A 631 30.55 65.75 3.35
CA ILE A 631 31.27 65.80 4.63
C ILE A 631 32.74 66.13 4.36
N ASN A 632 33.36 65.46 3.40
CA ASN A 632 34.74 65.69 3.02
C ASN A 632 35.03 67.13 2.62
N ALA A 633 34.18 67.73 1.79
CA ALA A 633 34.33 69.12 1.38
C ALA A 633 34.25 70.08 2.58
N ASN A 634 33.24 69.90 3.44
CA ASN A 634 33.06 70.74 4.63
C ASN A 634 34.13 70.51 5.69
N PHE A 635 34.57 69.26 5.88
CA PHE A 635 35.61 68.90 6.83
C PHE A 635 36.93 69.57 6.45
N ASN A 636 37.33 69.49 5.18
CA ASN A 636 38.52 70.19 4.71
C ASN A 636 38.41 71.72 4.87
N ASN A 637 37.22 72.30 4.66
CA ASN A 637 36.99 73.74 4.85
C ASN A 637 37.13 74.17 6.31
N TYR A 638 36.43 73.50 7.24
CA TYR A 638 36.53 73.80 8.67
C TYR A 638 37.94 73.52 9.21
N PHE A 639 38.58 72.45 8.74
CA PHE A 639 39.93 72.10 9.14
C PHE A 639 40.95 73.17 8.73
N ASN A 640 40.87 73.69 7.50
CA ASN A 640 41.75 74.76 7.01
C ASN A 640 41.50 76.11 7.72
N GLU A 641 40.26 76.37 8.15
CA GLU A 641 39.92 77.57 8.94
C GLU A 641 40.57 77.55 10.33
N ILE A 642 40.65 76.38 10.97
CA ILE A 642 41.34 76.20 12.25
C ILE A 642 42.86 76.20 12.08
N PHE A 643 43.34 75.43 11.09
CA PHE A 643 44.75 75.21 10.77
C PHE A 643 45.07 75.69 9.34
N PRO A 644 45.47 76.97 9.17
CA PRO A 644 45.78 77.52 7.85
C PRO A 644 46.84 76.69 7.12
N GLY A 645 46.50 76.13 5.95
CA GLY A 645 47.37 75.26 5.15
C GLY A 645 47.29 73.77 5.47
N GLY A 646 46.50 73.38 6.49
CA GLY A 646 46.19 71.98 6.78
C GLY A 646 45.17 71.39 5.81
N LYS A 647 45.19 70.06 5.65
CA LYS A 647 44.22 69.31 4.83
C LYS A 647 43.68 68.12 5.61
N ALA A 648 42.40 67.82 5.44
CA ALA A 648 41.78 66.65 6.04
C ALA A 648 40.77 66.01 5.09
N SER A 649 40.71 64.67 5.08
CA SER A 649 39.81 63.89 4.23
C SER A 649 39.46 62.55 4.85
N LEU A 650 38.29 62.03 4.49
CA LEU A 650 37.76 60.73 4.85
C LEU A 650 37.78 59.82 3.63
N SER A 651 38.17 58.56 3.81
CA SER A 651 38.14 57.54 2.75
C SER A 651 37.53 56.25 3.26
N LEU A 652 36.90 55.49 2.37
CA LEU A 652 36.45 54.14 2.68
C LEU A 652 37.66 53.22 2.83
N GLU A 653 37.62 52.40 3.88
CA GLU A 653 38.61 51.36 4.13
C GLU A 653 38.61 50.36 2.96
N LYS A 654 39.80 50.06 2.45
CA LYS A 654 39.96 49.00 1.45
C LYS A 654 39.86 47.66 2.15
N ILE A 655 38.70 46.99 2.04
CA ILE A 655 38.57 45.62 2.51
C ILE A 655 39.41 44.72 1.61
N SER A 656 40.60 44.34 2.08
CA SER A 656 41.32 43.21 1.51
C SER A 656 40.53 41.94 1.84
N LYS A 657 39.98 41.28 0.81
CA LYS A 657 39.39 39.95 0.95
C LYS A 657 40.40 39.05 1.68
N PRO A 658 40.04 38.37 2.78
CA PRO A 658 40.92 37.37 3.33
C PRO A 658 41.05 36.25 2.29
N ILE A 659 42.25 36.05 1.76
CA ILE A 659 42.57 34.84 1.00
C ILE A 659 42.69 33.74 2.06
N VAL A 660 41.61 33.03 2.34
CA VAL A 660 41.67 31.81 3.15
C VAL A 660 41.76 30.64 2.19
N GLU A 661 42.98 30.17 1.96
CA GLU A 661 43.20 28.83 1.40
C GLU A 661 42.78 27.80 2.46
N GLY A 662 41.71 27.03 2.18
CA GLY A 662 41.53 25.71 2.79
C GLY A 662 40.47 25.52 3.88
N ILE A 663 39.40 26.32 3.95
CA ILE A 663 38.24 26.01 4.81
C ILE A 663 36.95 26.03 3.98
N ASN A 664 36.14 24.97 4.10
CA ASN A 664 34.82 24.85 3.46
C ASN A 664 33.94 26.06 3.79
N LEU A 665 33.60 26.83 2.76
CA LEU A 665 32.74 28.01 2.81
C LEU A 665 31.26 27.58 2.76
N GLU A 666 30.71 27.14 3.89
CA GLU A 666 29.25 27.11 4.12
C GLU A 666 28.83 27.82 5.42
N GLU A 667 29.77 28.30 6.23
CA GLU A 667 29.48 29.14 7.39
C GLU A 667 29.78 30.62 7.07
N ALA A 668 28.73 31.31 6.61
CA ALA A 668 28.54 32.76 6.60
C ALA A 668 29.81 33.64 6.53
N GLU A 669 30.29 33.94 5.32
CA GLU A 669 31.02 35.19 5.08
C GLU A 669 30.05 36.36 5.34
N GLU A 670 30.00 36.85 6.59
CA GLU A 670 29.49 38.20 6.84
C GLU A 670 30.33 39.15 5.98
N VAL A 671 29.73 39.65 4.90
CA VAL A 671 30.27 40.73 4.08
C VAL A 671 30.38 41.95 5.00
N LYS A 672 31.53 42.10 5.67
CA LYS A 672 31.78 43.26 6.53
C LYS A 672 31.69 44.51 5.66
N GLU A 673 30.85 45.44 6.10
CA GLU A 673 30.75 46.74 5.46
C GLU A 673 32.07 47.52 5.65
N PRO A 674 32.57 48.24 4.63
CA PRO A 674 33.83 48.97 4.73
C PRO A 674 33.70 50.09 5.76
N GLY A 675 34.68 50.21 6.67
CA GLY A 675 34.78 51.30 7.61
C GLY A 675 35.27 52.61 6.98
N ILE A 676 35.42 53.65 7.80
CA ILE A 676 35.95 54.97 7.40
C ILE A 676 37.31 55.24 8.03
N GLU A 677 38.26 55.58 7.18
CA GLU A 677 39.60 56.02 7.54
C GLU A 677 39.70 57.56 7.46
N ILE A 678 40.40 58.16 8.43
CA ILE A 678 40.57 59.62 8.52
C ILE A 678 42.03 59.95 8.23
N SER A 679 42.26 60.78 7.21
CA SER A 679 43.57 61.30 6.85
C SER A 679 43.66 62.78 7.19
N ILE A 680 44.65 63.16 8.00
CA ILE A 680 44.91 64.54 8.42
C ILE A 680 46.35 64.90 8.12
N ASN A 681 46.58 66.08 7.52
CA ASN A 681 47.90 66.62 7.25
C ASN A 681 48.00 68.05 7.77
N LEU A 682 48.96 68.29 8.68
CA LEU A 682 49.25 69.63 9.21
C LEU A 682 50.44 70.24 8.44
N PRO A 683 50.45 71.57 8.23
CA PRO A 683 51.45 72.23 7.38
C PRO A 683 52.90 72.03 7.84
N GLU A 684 53.14 71.85 9.14
CA GLU A 684 54.47 71.71 9.73
C GLU A 684 54.81 70.27 10.16
N LYS A 685 53.89 69.30 10.00
CA LYS A 685 54.04 67.95 10.58
C LYS A 685 53.41 66.87 9.72
N LYS A 686 54.22 65.88 9.30
CA LYS A 686 53.73 64.65 8.69
C LYS A 686 53.23 63.70 9.77
N ILE A 687 51.92 63.54 9.86
CA ILE A 687 51.27 62.64 10.82
C ILE A 687 50.99 61.31 10.12
N LYS A 688 51.51 60.21 10.68
CA LYS A 688 51.22 58.84 10.20
C LYS A 688 50.10 58.16 10.97
N ASP A 689 49.92 58.53 12.23
CA ASP A 689 48.88 58.01 13.11
C ASP A 689 48.21 59.17 13.86
N LEU A 690 46.88 59.14 13.95
CA LEU A 690 46.05 60.13 14.65
C LEU A 690 46.46 60.28 16.13
N GLN A 691 47.08 59.26 16.72
CA GLN A 691 47.63 59.31 18.08
C GLN A 691 48.80 60.29 18.24
N MET A 692 49.47 60.69 17.15
CA MET A 692 50.61 61.61 17.17
C MET A 692 50.21 63.09 17.25
N LEU A 693 48.92 63.41 17.23
CA LEU A 693 48.36 64.75 17.41
C LEU A 693 48.51 65.22 18.86
N SER A 694 48.73 66.52 19.08
CA SER A 694 48.65 67.10 20.43
C SER A 694 47.20 67.07 20.94
N GLY A 695 46.99 67.16 22.26
CA GLY A 695 45.64 67.15 22.85
C GLY A 695 44.74 68.26 22.30
N GLY A 696 45.28 69.47 22.11
CA GLY A 696 44.55 70.59 21.51
C GLY A 696 44.29 70.41 20.01
N GLU A 697 45.28 69.89 19.26
CA GLU A 697 45.11 69.60 17.83
C GLU A 697 44.06 68.51 17.58
N ARG A 698 44.06 67.46 18.41
CA ARG A 698 43.10 66.36 18.33
C ARG A 698 41.68 66.83 18.65
N ALA A 699 41.52 67.65 19.69
CA ALA A 699 40.23 68.23 20.05
C ALA A 699 39.66 69.09 18.91
N LEU A 700 40.46 70.00 18.36
CA LEU A 700 40.04 70.87 17.26
C LEU A 700 39.75 70.10 15.97
N SER A 701 40.59 69.11 15.64
CA SER A 701 40.39 68.25 14.46
C SER A 701 39.08 67.46 14.56
N SER A 702 38.77 66.95 15.75
CA SER A 702 37.53 66.23 16.02
C SER A 702 36.31 67.15 15.97
N ILE A 703 36.42 68.35 16.54
CA ILE A 703 35.37 69.37 16.50
C ILE A 703 35.11 69.79 15.05
N ALA A 704 36.15 69.98 14.23
CA ALA A 704 36.00 70.29 12.80
C ALA A 704 35.22 69.19 12.06
N LEU A 705 35.46 67.92 12.38
CA LEU A 705 34.74 66.80 11.80
C LEU A 705 33.27 66.74 12.27
N ILE A 706 33.03 66.88 13.58
CA ILE A 706 31.68 66.94 14.16
C ILE A 706 30.87 68.08 13.52
N PHE A 707 31.51 69.24 13.31
CA PHE A 707 30.86 70.40 12.72
C PHE A 707 30.62 70.22 11.21
N ALA A 708 31.54 69.55 10.50
CA ALA A 708 31.35 69.19 9.10
C ALA A 708 30.21 68.18 8.88
N MET A 709 30.05 67.23 9.81
CA MET A 709 28.93 66.29 9.82
C MET A 709 27.61 67.02 10.08
N SER A 710 27.59 67.90 11.08
CA SER A 710 26.40 68.67 11.49
C SER A 710 25.99 69.76 10.50
N SER A 711 26.85 70.11 9.54
CA SER A 711 26.57 71.13 8.53
C SER A 711 25.81 70.61 7.30
N ILE A 712 25.66 69.29 7.16
CA ILE A 712 24.92 68.67 6.05
C ILE A 712 23.50 68.38 6.47
N ASN A 713 23.35 67.71 7.61
CA ASN A 713 22.06 67.41 8.21
C ASN A 713 22.03 68.10 9.56
N HIS A 714 21.43 69.29 9.60
CA HIS A 714 21.46 70.15 10.77
C HIS A 714 20.62 69.54 11.90
N PRO A 715 21.22 69.14 13.03
CA PRO A 715 20.43 68.68 14.16
C PRO A 715 19.62 69.86 14.73
N PRO A 716 18.41 69.61 15.25
CA PRO A 716 17.54 70.68 15.77
C PRO A 716 18.17 71.43 16.94
N PHE A 717 19.05 70.76 17.69
CA PHE A 717 19.91 71.34 18.71
C PHE A 717 21.20 70.54 18.83
N MET A 718 22.21 71.07 19.51
CA MET A 718 23.43 70.36 19.86
C MET A 718 23.91 70.80 21.25
N VAL A 719 24.45 69.86 22.02
CA VAL A 719 24.96 70.07 23.37
C VAL A 719 26.47 69.87 23.38
N LEU A 720 27.23 70.86 23.84
CA LEU A 720 28.68 70.86 23.90
C LEU A 720 29.10 71.01 25.37
N ASP A 721 29.54 69.92 26.01
CA ASP A 721 29.94 69.90 27.43
C ASP A 721 31.46 69.97 27.57
N GLU A 722 31.97 71.14 27.96
CA GLU A 722 33.38 71.42 28.22
C GLU A 722 34.33 70.99 27.08
N THR A 723 33.87 71.08 25.84
CA THR A 723 34.64 70.68 24.64
C THR A 723 35.84 71.59 24.37
N ASP A 724 35.88 72.76 24.99
CA ASP A 724 36.94 73.77 24.91
C ASP A 724 37.96 73.69 26.06
N ALA A 725 37.83 72.72 26.98
CA ALA A 725 38.68 72.59 28.16
C ALA A 725 40.18 72.37 27.85
N ALA A 726 40.49 71.76 26.72
CA ALA A 726 41.87 71.47 26.27
C ALA A 726 42.45 72.56 25.34
N LEU A 727 41.71 73.65 25.11
CA LEU A 727 42.09 74.70 24.17
C LEU A 727 42.77 75.88 24.89
N ASP A 728 43.83 76.40 24.27
CA ASP A 728 44.38 77.70 24.64
C ASP A 728 43.46 78.85 24.21
N GLU A 729 43.73 80.06 24.68
CA GLU A 729 42.88 81.23 24.44
C GLU A 729 42.72 81.57 22.94
N SER A 730 43.80 81.38 22.17
CA SER A 730 43.81 81.61 20.70
C SER A 730 42.90 80.62 19.97
N ASN A 731 43.00 79.33 20.27
CA ASN A 731 42.16 78.32 19.63
C ASN A 731 40.74 78.30 20.20
N ALA A 732 40.53 78.66 21.47
CA ALA A 732 39.20 78.85 22.04
C ALA A 732 38.42 79.96 21.31
N ARG A 733 39.10 81.05 20.90
CA ARG A 733 38.50 82.09 20.05
C ARG A 733 38.08 81.56 18.68
N LYS A 734 38.91 80.73 18.03
CA LYS A 734 38.56 80.09 16.74
C LYS A 734 37.36 79.15 16.90
N TYR A 735 37.37 78.32 17.94
CA TYR A 735 36.27 77.46 18.32
C TYR A 735 34.96 78.25 18.52
N GLY A 736 35.02 79.36 19.28
CA GLY A 736 33.86 80.23 19.50
C GLY A 736 33.24 80.79 18.22
N LYS A 737 34.06 81.17 17.23
CA LYS A 737 33.56 81.59 15.91
C LYS A 737 32.81 80.47 15.18
N MET A 738 33.31 79.24 15.28
CA MET A 738 32.66 78.08 14.65
C MET A 738 31.34 77.74 15.34
N VAL A 739 31.29 77.82 16.68
CA VAL A 739 30.04 77.69 17.46
C VAL A 739 29.01 78.70 16.96
N ARG A 740 29.41 79.97 16.75
CA ARG A 740 28.49 81.00 16.24
C ARG A 740 27.96 80.67 14.84
N ARG A 741 28.80 80.16 13.95
CA ARG A 741 28.41 79.77 12.59
C ARG A 741 27.43 78.61 12.58
N LEU A 742 27.57 77.65 13.49
CA LEU A 742 26.59 76.56 13.63
C LEU A 742 25.27 77.04 14.23
N ALA A 743 25.31 78.04 15.12
CA ALA A 743 24.14 78.63 15.75
C ALA A 743 23.13 79.23 14.76
N GLU A 744 23.57 79.56 13.54
CA GLU A 744 22.70 80.04 12.47
C GLU A 744 21.63 79.02 12.06
N LYS A 745 21.93 77.72 12.20
CA LYS A 745 21.08 76.63 11.69
C LYS A 745 20.64 75.63 12.76
N SER A 746 21.36 75.54 13.87
CA SER A 746 21.07 74.64 15.00
C SER A 746 21.11 75.42 16.31
N LYS A 747 20.23 75.08 17.26
CA LYS A 747 20.30 75.66 18.61
C LYS A 747 21.43 75.02 19.41
N LEU A 748 22.26 75.81 20.08
CA LEU A 748 23.43 75.30 20.80
C LEU A 748 23.26 75.48 22.31
N LEU A 749 23.53 74.41 23.05
CA LEU A 749 23.69 74.43 24.50
C LEU A 749 25.17 74.19 24.82
N VAL A 750 25.87 75.22 25.28
CA VAL A 750 27.31 75.16 25.53
C VAL A 750 27.57 75.22 27.03
N ILE A 751 28.14 74.17 27.58
CA ILE A 751 28.60 74.14 28.98
C ILE A 751 30.10 74.44 28.93
N THR A 752 30.51 75.55 29.54
CA THR A 752 31.91 75.98 29.46
C THR A 752 32.33 76.78 30.70
N HIS A 753 33.62 76.79 30.98
CA HIS A 753 34.28 77.70 31.92
C HIS A 753 35.23 78.69 31.21
N ASN A 754 35.36 78.60 29.88
CA ASN A 754 36.22 79.45 29.06
C ASN A 754 35.53 80.78 28.72
N ARG A 755 36.20 81.90 29.01
CA ARG A 755 35.66 83.24 28.80
C ARG A 755 35.42 83.54 27.32
N GLU A 756 36.29 83.09 26.41
CA GLU A 756 36.15 83.36 24.98
C GLU A 756 34.91 82.66 24.40
N THR A 757 34.58 81.46 24.88
CA THR A 757 33.38 80.72 24.49
C THR A 757 32.12 81.32 25.11
N MET A 758 32.17 81.74 26.38
CA MET A 758 31.05 82.42 27.05
C MET A 758 30.62 83.70 26.31
N ASN A 759 31.60 84.45 25.79
CA ASN A 759 31.34 85.68 25.03
C ASN A 759 30.56 85.44 23.71
N GLN A 760 30.47 84.19 23.22
CA GLN A 760 29.70 83.84 22.03
C GLN A 760 28.25 83.40 22.35
N CYS A 761 27.90 83.29 23.65
CA CYS A 761 26.58 82.90 24.10
C CYS A 761 25.62 84.10 24.13
N ASP A 762 24.37 83.91 23.71
CA ASP A 762 23.34 84.96 23.76
C ASP A 762 22.69 85.04 25.16
N VAL A 763 22.55 83.89 25.83
CA VAL A 763 21.97 83.77 27.19
C VAL A 763 22.87 82.87 28.02
N LEU A 764 23.07 83.22 29.30
CA LEU A 764 23.79 82.37 30.26
C LEU A 764 22.88 81.91 31.39
N TYR A 765 22.92 80.61 31.65
CA TYR A 765 22.36 79.99 32.84
C TYR A 765 23.49 79.64 33.81
N GLY A 766 23.57 80.39 34.90
CA GLY A 766 24.45 80.11 36.03
C GLY A 766 23.88 79.00 36.91
N VAL A 767 24.57 77.87 37.00
CA VAL A 767 24.26 76.78 37.93
C VAL A 767 25.08 76.96 39.20
N THR A 768 24.40 77.18 40.33
CA THR A 768 25.02 77.37 41.65
C THR A 768 24.48 76.33 42.64
N ILE A 769 25.24 76.05 43.70
CA ILE A 769 24.78 75.19 44.80
C ILE A 769 24.05 76.08 45.80
N GLY A 770 22.76 75.82 46.02
CA GLY A 770 21.99 76.55 47.02
C GLY A 770 22.39 76.19 48.45
N SER A 771 22.00 77.01 49.42
CA SER A 771 22.18 76.75 50.86
C SER A 771 21.47 75.49 51.38
N GLU A 772 20.63 74.87 50.55
CA GLU A 772 19.93 73.61 50.76
C GLU A 772 20.70 72.40 50.19
N GLY A 773 21.87 72.59 49.58
CA GLY A 773 22.69 71.50 49.03
C GLY A 773 22.19 70.90 47.72
N SER A 774 21.17 71.50 47.09
CA SER A 774 20.73 71.18 45.72
C SER A 774 21.19 72.27 44.74
N SER A 775 21.39 71.90 43.49
CA SER A 775 21.67 72.86 42.40
C SER A 775 20.47 73.78 42.17
N LYS A 776 20.74 75.07 41.97
CA LYS A 776 19.79 76.11 41.56
C LYS A 776 20.27 76.74 40.25
N LEU A 777 19.31 77.16 39.43
CA LEU A 777 19.53 77.80 38.14
C LEU A 777 19.25 79.30 38.27
N LEU A 778 20.19 80.13 37.81
CA LEU A 778 20.07 81.57 37.70
C LEU A 778 20.23 81.94 36.22
N SER A 779 19.31 82.69 35.62
CA SER A 779 19.41 83.11 34.22
C SER A 779 19.83 84.57 34.12
N ILE A 780 20.73 84.86 33.17
CA ILE A 780 21.16 86.21 32.82
C ILE A 780 21.17 86.30 31.29
N LYS A 781 20.44 87.27 30.73
CA LYS A 781 20.49 87.58 29.29
C LYS A 781 21.60 88.61 29.03
N PHE A 782 22.44 88.39 28.03
CA PHE A 782 23.59 89.28 27.78
C PHE A 782 23.18 90.70 27.37
N ASP A 783 22.01 90.88 26.75
CA ASP A 783 21.43 92.20 26.44
C ASP A 783 21.19 93.07 27.70
N GLN A 784 21.17 92.47 28.90
CA GLN A 784 21.04 93.16 30.19
C GLN A 784 22.36 93.17 31.00
N ALA A 785 23.33 92.32 30.67
CA ALA A 785 24.55 92.13 31.46
C ALA A 785 25.55 93.29 31.33
N THR A 786 25.54 94.02 30.20
CA THR A 786 26.38 95.22 30.01
C THR A 786 26.03 96.37 30.96
N GLU A 787 24.82 96.38 31.55
CA GLU A 787 24.42 97.35 32.59
C GLU A 787 24.85 96.96 34.01
N TYR A 788 24.99 95.66 34.30
CA TYR A 788 25.35 95.15 35.64
C TYR A 788 26.86 94.89 35.83
N ALA A 789 27.65 94.97 34.76
CA ALA A 789 29.11 94.76 34.77
C ALA A 789 29.93 96.07 34.84
N LYS A 790 29.31 97.21 35.18
CA LYS A 790 30.00 98.47 35.51
C LYS A 790 30.08 98.71 37.01
#